data_AF-A0A1V1PDR5-F1
#
_entry.id   AF-A0A1V1PDR5-F1
#
_cell.length_a   1.000
_cell.length_b   1.000
_cell.length_c   1.000
_cell.angle_alpha   90.00
_cell.angle_beta   90.00
_cell.angle_gamma   90.00
#
_symmetry.space_group_name_H-M   'P 1'
#
loop_
_entity.id
_entity.type
_entity.pdbx_description
1 polymer ?
#
loop_
_entity_poly.entity_id
_entity_poly.type
_entity_poly.pdbx_seq_one_letter_code
_entity_poly.pdbx_strand_id
1 'polypeptide(L)'
;MMYVRAVRGESASSEMARFINNMDGTITDTLTGLMWQQSDLQTPLSWENALIQLNDLLLGDHTDWRMPTREEIRSIVDYTKITPSIYINQFPDAIAGNYWTSTSHPFQNDHIWCVHFYNGTDNYQSKNNQYYSRAVRGGQDQSDKEKIVIFSPAQGSTWEKEKQMVIQWDHRDIGGIVEVSISRDGGSYELIGKTDNTGQYTWNYVTGKSSPNCALRIKPLNSPDKANIQSFFRIISTKMPVLEVSPTSKEVPPLSGTMDISIINRGMALMDWQAIVQESWLHIQNNPTGTNNYTLKILFDNNSGDSRTGHVVIKAPDAMYSPQTILINQKAGYPIIQTSPKSQIISSIDDTVIFTITNDGTTFLAWNATIQDTWLNIVGSASGTDTGQIVFRVDPNYGDTRTASVLITAPGAPNSPTTVTITQQAGYPILKVSPETQDIGAESGMTTVSVVNAGAGYMSWSAESLTDWLSIETGFTGINDGVIQVSYRANDSDQRTATLRISTNDGQIVDVFLKQRPGQPILMVTPLEHRVSGNEGIISISVENAGSGILTWSAVSNAKWLTILNDSSGIQEGIIRVKHGKNTGELRPGLITVSSSATSQTQTRVTVIQESLHGYKPEDWDYNPKHYQYQCMVVAVVYNNKKQPMVNNNDILAAFIDNECRGTATPQDCPFGRLYFLQIWSNTQNDPVSFQFFDSDSGTIFTQINETIIFSSNESFGAMYKPLEINISEVDFIMSLNKGWNWVSMNIQAKDMSLGSVLASINGQCQKVVSQEGFAEYYGEQYYGTISHVDPAQMYLLKMYNAQTLKYSGDPVYYDDIAIQLDNEWNWIGYLPYFEMDINIALSSLGSSANRIVGQNGFSEYSNGWWGGITTLKPTCGYQIHLSDSASLFYPRLEDSGTKRRAKRNSHRVHRPFSRFQYPSCLTIQLEHENTLKKTRAKDQLIAISETGEIRGMAYPQQVLDKKLFFLQVWLESQAEIITITYKPLSGCDDMQGSKSLAINAYDTRGDIESPLTLKVHQYSLALLIEILQILAGGQ
;
A
#
# COMPACT_ATOMS: atom_id res chain seq x y z
N MET A 1 25.14 69.28 -63.49
CA MET A 1 26.59 69.48 -63.28
C MET A 1 26.87 69.20 -61.81
N MET A 2 27.94 68.47 -61.49
CA MET A 2 28.43 68.33 -60.12
C MET A 2 29.74 69.10 -59.98
N TYR A 3 29.91 69.85 -58.89
CA TYR A 3 31.14 70.57 -58.59
C TYR A 3 31.99 69.72 -57.62
N VAL A 4 33.26 69.48 -57.97
CA VAL A 4 34.21 68.72 -57.14
C VAL A 4 35.22 69.64 -56.49
N ARG A 5 35.78 69.21 -55.35
CA ARG A 5 36.82 69.93 -54.60
C ARG A 5 37.88 68.92 -54.15
N ALA A 6 39.15 69.26 -54.24
CA ALA A 6 40.25 68.37 -53.87
C ALA A 6 40.40 68.23 -52.35
N VAL A 7 40.84 67.05 -51.90
CA VAL A 7 41.15 66.71 -50.51
C VAL A 7 42.45 65.90 -50.46
N ARG A 8 43.21 66.00 -49.36
CA ARG A 8 44.48 65.30 -49.13
C ARG A 8 44.44 64.62 -47.76
N GLY A 9 44.76 63.32 -47.72
CA GLY A 9 44.88 62.50 -46.52
C GLY A 9 45.71 61.25 -46.81
N GLU A 10 45.99 60.42 -45.80
CA GLU A 10 46.66 59.13 -46.00
C GLU A 10 45.76 58.12 -46.72
N SER A 11 46.36 57.20 -47.47
CA SER A 11 45.62 56.10 -48.10
C SER A 11 45.11 55.13 -47.04
N ALA A 12 43.82 54.80 -47.09
CA ALA A 12 43.22 53.86 -46.15
C ALA A 12 43.98 52.52 -46.14
N SER A 13 44.41 52.10 -44.95
CA SER A 13 45.04 50.80 -44.73
C SER A 13 44.05 49.67 -45.03
N SER A 14 44.59 48.50 -45.40
CA SER A 14 43.84 47.37 -45.98
C SER A 14 42.49 47.08 -45.29
N GLU A 15 41.40 47.24 -46.05
CA GLU A 15 40.01 47.21 -45.57
C GLU A 15 39.61 45.92 -44.83
N MET A 16 40.34 44.81 -45.02
CA MET A 16 40.11 43.55 -44.32
C MET A 16 40.39 43.58 -42.81
N ALA A 17 41.02 44.63 -42.27
CA ALA A 17 41.33 44.73 -40.83
C ALA A 17 40.35 45.59 -40.02
N ARG A 18 39.45 46.35 -40.66
CA ARG A 18 38.54 47.31 -39.98
C ARG A 18 37.30 46.66 -39.38
N PHE A 19 36.71 45.72 -40.10
CA PHE A 19 35.47 45.05 -39.72
C PHE A 19 35.78 43.62 -39.28
N ILE A 20 35.60 43.34 -37.98
CA ILE A 20 35.81 42.03 -37.38
C ILE A 20 34.44 41.36 -37.23
N ASN A 21 34.25 40.21 -37.89
CA ASN A 21 33.09 39.36 -37.67
C ASN A 21 33.28 38.58 -36.35
N ASN A 22 32.36 38.76 -35.42
CA ASN A 22 32.42 38.14 -34.09
C ASN A 22 31.86 36.70 -34.07
N MET A 23 31.39 36.18 -35.22
CA MET A 23 30.85 34.83 -35.43
C MET A 23 29.52 34.53 -34.72
N ASP A 24 28.82 35.57 -34.26
CA ASP A 24 27.57 35.54 -33.48
C ASP A 24 26.40 36.30 -34.16
N GLY A 25 26.60 36.75 -35.40
CA GLY A 25 25.69 37.63 -36.13
C GLY A 25 25.99 39.13 -35.95
N THR A 26 27.13 39.50 -35.38
CA THR A 26 27.58 40.89 -35.19
C THR A 26 28.94 41.18 -35.83
N ILE A 27 29.14 42.45 -36.20
CA ILE A 27 30.39 42.99 -36.78
C ILE A 27 30.92 44.13 -35.92
N THR A 28 32.17 44.05 -35.46
CA THR A 28 32.86 45.16 -34.77
C THR A 28 33.62 46.03 -35.78
N ASP A 29 33.35 47.33 -35.81
CA ASP A 29 34.13 48.34 -36.54
C ASP A 29 35.20 48.94 -35.63
N THR A 30 36.46 48.54 -35.84
CA THR A 30 37.59 48.96 -34.99
C THR A 30 37.97 50.43 -35.15
N LEU A 31 37.45 51.14 -36.15
CA LEU A 31 37.72 52.57 -36.35
C LEU A 31 36.82 53.47 -35.49
N THR A 32 35.56 53.07 -35.32
CA THR A 32 34.52 53.85 -34.63
C THR A 32 34.18 53.31 -33.24
N GLY A 33 34.66 52.10 -32.91
CA GLY A 33 34.25 51.37 -31.71
C GLY A 33 32.78 50.96 -31.72
N LEU A 34 32.13 51.00 -32.89
CA LEU A 34 30.75 50.56 -33.07
C LEU A 34 30.70 49.05 -33.33
N MET A 35 29.68 48.39 -32.81
CA MET A 35 29.30 47.04 -33.16
C MET A 35 27.94 47.07 -33.87
N TRP A 36 27.85 46.37 -34.98
CA TRP A 36 26.73 46.39 -35.91
C TRP A 36 26.07 45.01 -35.98
N GLN A 37 24.75 44.98 -36.13
CA GLN A 37 24.05 43.79 -36.62
C GLN A 37 24.61 43.42 -37.99
N GLN A 38 24.83 42.12 -38.26
CA GLN A 38 25.40 41.66 -39.53
C GLN A 38 24.37 41.54 -40.65
N SER A 39 23.14 41.11 -40.34
CA SER A 39 22.12 40.68 -41.32
C SER A 39 20.81 41.47 -41.20
N ASP A 40 20.21 41.86 -42.34
CA ASP A 40 19.02 42.74 -42.43
C ASP A 40 17.71 41.97 -42.69
N LEU A 41 17.52 40.81 -42.05
CA LEU A 41 16.36 39.91 -42.28
C LEU A 41 14.98 40.47 -41.81
N GLN A 42 14.84 41.79 -41.70
CA GLN A 42 13.60 42.48 -41.34
C GLN A 42 12.82 42.92 -42.59
N THR A 43 11.48 42.85 -42.52
CA THR A 43 10.63 43.53 -43.50
C THR A 43 10.70 45.06 -43.31
N PRO A 44 10.50 45.87 -44.36
CA PRO A 44 10.43 47.33 -44.22
C PRO A 44 9.34 47.79 -43.24
N LEU A 45 9.70 48.66 -42.29
CA LEU A 45 8.81 49.16 -41.24
C LEU A 45 8.72 50.69 -41.23
N SER A 46 7.65 51.21 -40.63
CA SER A 46 7.60 52.62 -40.22
C SER A 46 8.73 52.92 -39.24
N TRP A 47 9.20 54.18 -39.21
CA TRP A 47 10.33 54.58 -38.37
C TRP A 47 10.13 54.21 -36.89
N GLU A 48 8.90 54.41 -36.40
CA GLU A 48 8.53 54.13 -35.01
C GLU A 48 8.51 52.63 -34.70
N ASN A 49 8.00 51.80 -35.62
CA ASN A 49 8.01 50.33 -35.47
C ASN A 49 9.43 49.75 -35.61
N ALA A 50 10.25 50.29 -36.51
CA ALA A 50 11.66 49.94 -36.65
C ALA A 50 12.44 50.29 -35.37
N LEU A 51 12.19 51.46 -34.78
CA LEU A 51 12.81 51.88 -33.53
C LEU A 51 12.46 50.95 -32.36
N ILE A 52 11.19 50.53 -32.24
CA ILE A 52 10.75 49.53 -31.26
C ILE A 52 11.47 48.20 -31.50
N GLN A 53 11.43 47.66 -32.73
CA GLN A 53 12.03 46.37 -33.06
C GLN A 53 13.54 46.32 -32.78
N LEU A 54 14.27 47.41 -33.04
CA LEU A 54 15.71 47.48 -32.77
C LEU A 54 16.04 47.58 -31.27
N ASN A 55 15.17 48.23 -30.47
CA ASN A 55 15.37 48.35 -29.02
C ASN A 55 15.05 47.04 -28.27
N ASP A 56 14.16 46.21 -28.81
CA ASP A 56 13.77 44.91 -28.25
C ASP A 56 14.63 43.74 -28.79
N LEU A 57 15.63 44.03 -29.63
CA LEU A 57 16.49 43.03 -30.27
C LEU A 57 17.42 42.36 -29.25
N LEU A 58 17.40 41.03 -29.19
CA LEU A 58 18.44 40.20 -28.58
C LEU A 58 19.30 39.57 -29.69
N LEU A 59 20.57 39.95 -29.77
CA LEU A 59 21.53 39.47 -30.76
C LEU A 59 22.95 39.48 -30.19
N GLY A 60 23.73 38.42 -30.40
CA GLY A 60 25.11 38.29 -29.87
C GLY A 60 25.20 38.40 -28.34
N ASP A 61 24.26 37.80 -27.60
CA ASP A 61 24.09 37.96 -26.14
C ASP A 61 23.93 39.42 -25.66
N HIS A 62 23.47 40.31 -26.53
CA HIS A 62 23.31 41.74 -26.26
C HIS A 62 21.88 42.24 -26.51
N THR A 63 21.41 43.13 -25.63
CA THR A 63 20.05 43.72 -25.61
C THR A 63 20.04 45.25 -25.59
N ASP A 64 21.21 45.87 -25.78
CA ASP A 64 21.44 47.33 -25.81
C ASP A 64 21.59 47.86 -27.24
N TRP A 65 20.92 47.21 -28.19
CA TRP A 65 20.84 47.59 -29.59
C TRP A 65 19.96 48.82 -29.80
N ARG A 66 20.30 49.64 -30.80
CA ARG A 66 19.56 50.86 -31.15
C ARG A 66 19.61 51.16 -32.64
N MET A 67 18.80 52.13 -33.05
CA MET A 67 18.88 52.71 -34.40
C MET A 67 20.10 53.66 -34.55
N PRO A 68 20.93 53.49 -35.60
CA PRO A 68 22.10 54.33 -35.85
C PRO A 68 21.69 55.76 -36.21
N THR A 69 22.54 56.72 -35.88
CA THR A 69 22.42 58.08 -36.41
C THR A 69 22.84 58.12 -37.88
N ARG A 70 22.49 59.21 -38.58
CA ARG A 70 22.87 59.46 -39.98
C ARG A 70 24.38 59.32 -40.22
N GLU A 71 25.21 59.89 -39.35
CA GLU A 71 26.66 59.85 -39.55
C GLU A 71 27.26 58.46 -39.23
N GLU A 72 26.69 57.73 -38.27
CA GLU A 72 27.11 56.36 -37.96
C GLU A 72 26.82 55.41 -39.12
N ILE A 73 25.61 55.42 -39.68
CA ILE A 73 25.29 54.52 -40.81
C ILE A 73 26.03 54.94 -42.11
N ARG A 74 26.40 56.22 -42.26
CA ARG A 74 27.30 56.67 -43.34
C ARG A 74 28.73 56.14 -43.18
N SER A 75 29.17 55.85 -41.95
CA SER A 75 30.54 55.35 -41.71
C SER A 75 30.80 53.94 -42.26
N ILE A 76 29.73 53.17 -42.53
CA ILE A 76 29.78 51.83 -43.14
C ILE A 76 29.44 51.81 -44.64
N VAL A 77 29.12 52.97 -45.24
CA VAL A 77 28.87 53.10 -46.69
C VAL A 77 30.18 52.88 -47.46
N ASP A 78 30.10 52.06 -48.50
CA ASP A 78 31.19 51.88 -49.46
C ASP A 78 30.98 52.78 -50.68
N TYR A 79 31.55 53.98 -50.61
CA TYR A 79 31.50 55.00 -51.67
C TYR A 79 32.27 54.61 -52.95
N THR A 80 32.97 53.47 -53.00
CA THR A 80 33.57 52.93 -54.23
C THR A 80 32.57 52.11 -55.05
N LYS A 81 31.47 51.67 -54.43
CA LYS A 81 30.40 50.87 -55.05
C LYS A 81 29.10 51.64 -55.11
N ILE A 82 28.28 51.33 -56.12
CA ILE A 82 26.95 51.92 -56.28
C ILE A 82 25.90 51.02 -55.61
N THR A 83 25.69 49.77 -56.06
CA THR A 83 24.63 48.92 -55.48
C THR A 83 25.12 47.50 -55.15
N PRO A 84 24.99 47.02 -53.90
CA PRO A 84 24.81 47.83 -52.68
C PRO A 84 26.10 48.59 -52.32
N SER A 85 25.97 49.87 -51.93
CA SER A 85 27.04 50.77 -51.47
C SER A 85 27.39 50.50 -50.00
N ILE A 86 27.82 49.27 -49.72
CA ILE A 86 28.21 48.78 -48.39
C ILE A 86 29.25 47.66 -48.56
N TYR A 87 30.03 47.37 -47.51
CA TYR A 87 31.01 46.28 -47.50
C TYR A 87 30.34 44.90 -47.44
N ILE A 88 29.76 44.45 -48.56
CA ILE A 88 28.95 43.23 -48.70
C ILE A 88 29.65 41.95 -48.17
N ASN A 89 30.99 41.86 -48.21
CA ASN A 89 31.73 40.71 -47.67
C ASN A 89 31.61 40.58 -46.13
N GLN A 90 31.30 41.68 -45.44
CA GLN A 90 31.11 41.72 -43.99
C GLN A 90 29.63 41.77 -43.61
N PHE A 91 28.81 42.40 -44.47
CA PHE A 91 27.37 42.54 -44.32
C PHE A 91 26.63 41.82 -45.48
N PRO A 92 26.68 40.47 -45.54
CA PRO A 92 26.28 39.71 -46.74
C PRO A 92 24.81 39.87 -47.15
N ASP A 93 23.92 40.09 -46.18
CA ASP A 93 22.48 40.22 -46.42
C ASP A 93 22.03 41.69 -46.55
N ALA A 94 22.96 42.63 -46.79
CA ALA A 94 22.62 44.05 -46.89
C ALA A 94 21.79 44.37 -48.14
N ILE A 95 20.57 44.88 -47.92
CA ILE A 95 19.61 45.17 -48.99
C ILE A 95 19.93 46.55 -49.60
N ALA A 96 19.86 46.67 -50.92
CA ALA A 96 20.05 47.93 -51.64
C ALA A 96 18.81 48.85 -51.54
N GLY A 97 18.45 49.25 -50.31
CA GLY A 97 17.26 50.05 -49.99
C GLY A 97 17.58 51.28 -49.13
N ASN A 98 16.53 52.01 -48.70
CA ASN A 98 16.67 53.08 -47.72
C ASN A 98 16.69 52.47 -46.31
N TYR A 99 17.55 53.01 -45.45
CA TYR A 99 17.70 52.59 -44.06
C TYR A 99 17.40 53.75 -43.14
N TRP A 100 16.49 53.51 -42.18
CA TRP A 100 16.14 54.46 -41.15
C TRP A 100 17.31 54.79 -40.23
N THR A 101 17.33 56.05 -39.77
CA THR A 101 18.29 56.52 -38.77
C THR A 101 17.56 57.19 -37.60
N SER A 102 18.20 57.32 -36.45
CA SER A 102 17.65 58.06 -35.31
C SER A 102 17.71 59.59 -35.49
N THR A 103 18.29 60.10 -36.59
CA THR A 103 18.49 61.53 -36.81
C THR A 103 17.24 62.19 -37.43
N SER A 104 16.55 63.02 -36.66
CA SER A 104 15.40 63.80 -37.13
C SER A 104 15.80 64.92 -38.11
N HIS A 105 14.89 65.29 -39.03
CA HIS A 105 15.12 66.40 -39.93
C HIS A 105 14.92 67.75 -39.21
N PRO A 106 15.92 68.67 -39.20
CA PRO A 106 15.94 69.84 -38.31
C PRO A 106 14.84 70.88 -38.55
N PHE A 107 14.13 70.79 -39.67
CA PHE A 107 13.05 71.72 -40.05
C PHE A 107 11.70 71.03 -40.35
N GLN A 108 11.61 69.71 -40.20
CA GLN A 108 10.39 68.94 -40.51
C GLN A 108 10.22 67.82 -39.47
N ASN A 109 9.40 68.09 -38.45
CA ASN A 109 9.28 67.24 -37.26
C ASN A 109 8.80 65.80 -37.55
N ASP A 110 8.08 65.59 -38.65
CA ASP A 110 7.57 64.28 -39.08
C ASP A 110 8.49 63.57 -40.09
N HIS A 111 9.66 64.14 -40.39
CA HIS A 111 10.63 63.55 -41.32
C HIS A 111 11.94 63.17 -40.60
N ILE A 112 12.50 62.04 -41.02
CA ILE A 112 13.70 61.43 -40.48
C ILE A 112 14.71 61.21 -41.62
N TRP A 113 16.00 61.37 -41.33
CA TRP A 113 17.06 61.05 -42.28
C TRP A 113 17.17 59.54 -42.52
N CYS A 114 17.32 59.16 -43.79
CA CYS A 114 17.64 57.82 -44.25
C CYS A 114 18.97 57.80 -44.99
N VAL A 115 19.60 56.63 -45.05
CA VAL A 115 20.75 56.38 -45.95
C VAL A 115 20.40 55.28 -46.93
N HIS A 116 20.71 55.50 -48.20
CA HIS A 116 20.25 54.69 -49.32
C HIS A 116 21.40 53.82 -49.84
N PHE A 117 21.48 52.55 -49.40
CA PHE A 117 22.53 51.63 -49.84
C PHE A 117 22.44 51.25 -51.33
N TYR A 118 21.46 51.73 -52.10
CA TYR A 118 21.49 51.61 -53.57
C TYR A 118 22.54 52.53 -54.25
N ASN A 119 23.03 53.57 -53.56
CA ASN A 119 24.06 54.48 -54.11
C ASN A 119 24.87 55.28 -53.06
N GLY A 120 24.72 54.99 -51.76
CA GLY A 120 25.45 55.66 -50.67
C GLY A 120 24.99 57.09 -50.35
N THR A 121 23.94 57.57 -51.00
CA THR A 121 23.36 58.91 -50.72
C THR A 121 22.45 58.89 -49.51
N ASP A 122 22.24 60.07 -48.90
CA ASP A 122 21.30 60.26 -47.81
C ASP A 122 20.15 61.20 -48.20
N ASN A 123 18.98 60.97 -47.62
CA ASN A 123 17.76 61.74 -47.87
C ASN A 123 16.93 61.83 -46.58
N TYR A 124 15.77 62.48 -46.61
CA TYR A 124 14.84 62.52 -45.48
C TYR A 124 13.43 62.17 -45.93
N GLN A 125 12.69 61.45 -45.09
CA GLN A 125 11.44 60.79 -45.43
C GLN A 125 10.44 60.86 -44.27
N SER A 126 9.14 60.81 -44.59
CA SER A 126 8.08 60.77 -43.58
C SER A 126 8.16 59.51 -42.72
N LYS A 127 8.06 59.65 -41.39
CA LYS A 127 8.11 58.55 -40.39
C LYS A 127 7.18 57.37 -40.69
N ASN A 128 6.09 57.61 -41.42
CA ASN A 128 5.07 56.61 -41.76
C ASN A 128 5.44 55.73 -42.97
N ASN A 129 6.47 56.08 -43.75
CA ASN A 129 6.95 55.27 -44.87
C ASN A 129 7.57 53.96 -44.37
N GLN A 130 7.62 52.92 -45.20
CA GLN A 130 8.20 51.63 -44.82
C GLN A 130 9.60 51.46 -45.43
N TYR A 131 10.63 51.42 -44.59
CA TYR A 131 12.04 51.24 -44.98
C TYR A 131 12.77 50.28 -44.03
N TYR A 132 13.98 49.86 -44.44
CA TYR A 132 14.80 48.94 -43.67
C TYR A 132 15.43 49.63 -42.45
N SER A 133 15.99 48.85 -41.55
CA SER A 133 16.79 49.36 -40.44
C SER A 133 17.87 48.34 -40.09
N ARG A 134 18.98 48.80 -39.51
CA ARG A 134 20.11 47.96 -39.08
C ARG A 134 20.52 48.39 -37.68
N ALA A 135 20.64 47.45 -36.75
CA ALA A 135 21.02 47.77 -35.38
C ALA A 135 22.49 48.20 -35.28
N VAL A 136 22.75 49.15 -34.38
CA VAL A 136 24.09 49.49 -33.90
C VAL A 136 24.09 49.54 -32.37
N ARG A 137 25.25 49.26 -31.78
CA ARG A 137 25.63 49.56 -30.39
C ARG A 137 27.07 50.08 -30.40
N GLY A 138 27.49 50.86 -29.41
CA GLY A 138 28.65 51.76 -29.57
C GLY A 138 28.22 53.25 -29.58
N GLY A 139 29.07 54.27 -29.71
CA GLY A 139 30.54 54.36 -29.82
C GLY A 139 31.04 55.69 -29.22
N GLN A 140 32.31 56.05 -29.45
CA GLN A 140 32.83 57.42 -29.36
C GLN A 140 34.01 57.55 -30.35
N ASP A 141 34.30 58.74 -30.88
CA ASP A 141 35.39 58.87 -31.86
C ASP A 141 36.76 58.72 -31.17
N GLN A 142 37.49 57.66 -31.53
CA GLN A 142 38.84 57.37 -31.02
C GLN A 142 39.92 57.43 -32.11
N SER A 143 39.56 57.90 -33.31
CA SER A 143 40.49 58.00 -34.45
C SER A 143 41.51 59.14 -34.30
N ASP A 144 41.11 60.24 -33.67
CA ASP A 144 41.98 61.35 -33.26
C ASP A 144 42.41 61.20 -31.79
N LYS A 145 43.70 60.95 -31.57
CA LYS A 145 44.28 60.77 -30.23
C LYS A 145 44.33 62.04 -29.37
N GLU A 146 44.02 63.20 -29.93
CA GLU A 146 43.99 64.48 -29.20
C GLU A 146 42.58 64.86 -28.71
N LYS A 147 41.54 64.10 -29.07
CA LYS A 147 40.17 64.31 -28.56
C LYS A 147 39.99 63.77 -27.15
N ILE A 148 39.12 64.44 -26.38
CA ILE A 148 38.65 63.94 -25.08
C ILE A 148 38.04 62.55 -25.24
N VAL A 149 38.27 61.67 -24.26
CA VAL A 149 37.67 60.32 -24.20
C VAL A 149 36.79 60.24 -22.97
N ILE A 150 35.51 59.95 -23.12
CA ILE A 150 34.55 59.92 -22.01
C ILE A 150 34.53 58.49 -21.44
N PHE A 151 34.57 58.39 -20.11
CA PHE A 151 34.57 57.12 -19.37
C PHE A 151 33.25 56.86 -18.63
N SER A 152 32.62 57.93 -18.13
CA SER A 152 31.34 57.86 -17.42
C SER A 152 30.43 59.01 -17.90
N PRO A 153 29.17 58.78 -18.33
CA PRO A 153 28.49 57.48 -18.44
C PRO A 153 29.22 56.53 -19.38
N ALA A 154 29.37 55.28 -18.96
CA ALA A 154 29.85 54.24 -19.83
C ALA A 154 28.81 53.96 -20.92
N GLN A 155 29.28 53.39 -22.02
CA GLN A 155 28.42 52.86 -23.07
C GLN A 155 27.47 51.78 -22.55
N GLY A 156 26.23 51.77 -23.03
CA GLY A 156 25.15 50.92 -22.55
C GLY A 156 24.65 51.25 -21.12
N SER A 157 25.28 52.20 -20.41
CA SER A 157 24.99 52.40 -18.99
C SER A 157 23.60 52.98 -18.74
N THR A 158 23.06 52.66 -17.56
CA THR A 158 21.73 53.06 -17.13
C THR A 158 21.86 54.01 -15.95
N TRP A 159 21.39 55.25 -16.12
CA TRP A 159 21.43 56.30 -15.12
C TRP A 159 20.03 56.57 -14.58
N GLU A 160 19.92 56.74 -13.28
CA GLU A 160 18.64 56.98 -12.60
C GLU A 160 18.38 58.47 -12.45
N LYS A 161 17.18 58.91 -12.86
CA LYS A 161 16.64 60.23 -12.56
C LYS A 161 16.56 60.43 -11.04
N GLU A 162 16.78 61.67 -10.57
CA GLU A 162 16.77 62.04 -9.14
C GLU A 162 17.86 61.38 -8.28
N LYS A 163 18.80 60.62 -8.88
CA LYS A 163 20.07 60.22 -8.24
C LYS A 163 21.20 61.18 -8.62
N GLN A 164 22.21 61.23 -7.76
CA GLN A 164 23.50 61.84 -8.05
C GLN A 164 24.31 60.93 -8.98
N MET A 165 24.89 61.48 -10.04
CA MET A 165 25.72 60.73 -11.00
C MET A 165 27.02 61.46 -11.28
N VAL A 166 28.09 60.71 -11.53
CA VAL A 166 29.44 61.25 -11.76
C VAL A 166 29.84 61.02 -13.21
N ILE A 167 29.98 62.11 -13.96
CA ILE A 167 30.51 62.15 -15.32
C ILE A 167 32.04 62.19 -15.23
N GLN A 168 32.75 61.37 -16.01
CA GLN A 168 34.21 61.28 -16.02
C GLN A 168 34.75 61.14 -17.44
N TRP A 169 35.91 61.74 -17.71
CA TRP A 169 36.58 61.73 -19.01
C TRP A 169 38.09 61.96 -18.87
N ASP A 170 38.86 61.55 -19.87
CA ASP A 170 40.27 61.91 -20.03
C ASP A 170 40.39 63.39 -20.44
N HIS A 171 41.04 64.20 -19.61
CA HIS A 171 41.23 65.63 -19.85
C HIS A 171 42.25 65.96 -20.96
N ARG A 172 43.09 64.98 -21.37
CA ARG A 172 44.06 65.09 -22.49
C ARG A 172 45.00 66.32 -22.42
N ASP A 173 45.34 66.75 -21.22
CA ASP A 173 46.12 67.98 -20.94
C ASP A 173 45.53 69.30 -21.53
N ILE A 174 44.27 69.31 -21.96
CA ILE A 174 43.60 70.51 -22.49
C ILE A 174 43.18 71.39 -21.30
N GLY A 175 43.87 72.52 -21.06
CA GLY A 175 43.49 73.44 -19.98
C GLY A 175 42.16 74.17 -20.22
N GLY A 176 41.61 74.83 -19.19
CA GLY A 176 40.43 75.70 -19.29
C GLY A 176 39.09 75.04 -18.99
N ILE A 177 37.99 75.70 -19.35
CA ILE A 177 36.61 75.28 -19.01
C ILE A 177 36.02 74.39 -20.11
N VAL A 178 35.36 73.31 -19.72
CA VAL A 178 34.49 72.47 -20.58
C VAL A 178 33.01 72.78 -20.37
N GLU A 179 32.23 72.66 -21.44
CA GLU A 179 30.77 72.51 -21.41
C GLU A 179 30.41 71.03 -21.34
N VAL A 180 29.59 70.66 -20.37
CA VAL A 180 28.97 69.34 -20.23
C VAL A 180 27.53 69.47 -20.73
N SER A 181 27.22 68.82 -21.86
CA SER A 181 25.87 68.82 -22.45
C SER A 181 25.35 67.40 -22.62
N ILE A 182 24.04 67.19 -22.46
CA ILE A 182 23.38 65.93 -22.75
C ILE A 182 22.38 66.12 -23.89
N SER A 183 22.25 65.12 -24.75
CA SER A 183 21.11 64.95 -25.65
C SER A 183 20.25 63.80 -25.17
N ARG A 184 18.92 63.95 -25.27
CA ARG A 184 17.91 62.94 -24.89
C ARG A 184 17.14 62.38 -26.09
N ASP A 185 17.47 62.83 -27.29
CA ASP A 185 16.87 62.48 -28.58
C ASP A 185 17.94 62.02 -29.60
N GLY A 186 19.21 61.97 -29.21
CA GLY A 186 20.35 61.65 -30.06
C GLY A 186 20.84 62.78 -30.98
N GLY A 187 20.26 64.00 -30.90
CA GLY A 187 20.62 65.12 -31.78
C GLY A 187 20.63 66.52 -31.15
N SER A 188 19.66 66.82 -30.27
CA SER A 188 19.51 68.12 -29.61
C SER A 188 20.17 68.09 -28.24
N TYR A 189 21.08 69.03 -27.96
CA TYR A 189 21.87 69.06 -26.71
C TYR A 189 21.43 70.17 -25.77
N GLU A 190 21.05 69.82 -24.54
CA GLU A 190 20.86 70.74 -23.41
C GLU A 190 22.14 70.83 -22.57
N LEU A 191 22.47 72.04 -22.08
CA LEU A 191 23.63 72.27 -21.21
C LEU A 191 23.27 71.85 -19.78
N ILE A 192 24.02 70.92 -19.19
CA ILE A 192 23.83 70.50 -17.79
C ILE A 192 24.85 71.11 -16.83
N GLY A 193 26.01 71.54 -17.32
CA GLY A 193 26.99 72.26 -16.51
C GLY A 193 28.18 72.82 -17.27
N LYS A 194 28.96 73.67 -16.60
CA LYS A 194 30.30 74.10 -17.00
C LYS A 194 31.25 73.89 -15.84
N THR A 195 32.47 73.43 -16.11
CA THR A 195 33.48 73.17 -15.08
C THR A 195 34.88 73.22 -15.69
N ASP A 196 35.92 73.33 -14.86
CA ASP A 196 37.30 73.23 -15.32
C ASP A 196 37.61 71.82 -15.82
N ASN A 197 38.46 71.69 -16.83
CA ASN A 197 38.78 70.42 -17.48
C ASN A 197 39.69 69.53 -16.62
N THR A 198 39.15 69.04 -15.50
CA THR A 198 39.81 68.20 -14.51
C THR A 198 39.50 66.71 -14.68
N GLY A 199 38.75 66.35 -15.72
CA GLY A 199 38.34 64.98 -16.02
C GLY A 199 37.08 64.48 -15.30
N GLN A 200 36.40 65.32 -14.52
CA GLN A 200 35.19 64.93 -13.78
C GLN A 200 34.16 66.06 -13.62
N TYR A 201 32.87 65.70 -13.64
CA TYR A 201 31.75 66.57 -13.27
C TYR A 201 30.69 65.78 -12.50
N THR A 202 30.26 66.28 -11.34
CA THR A 202 29.21 65.63 -10.53
C THR A 202 27.85 66.27 -10.79
N TRP A 203 26.93 65.52 -11.37
CA TRP A 203 25.55 65.95 -11.58
C TRP A 203 24.72 65.57 -10.34
N ASN A 204 24.49 66.55 -9.46
CA ASN A 204 23.91 66.32 -8.12
C ASN A 204 22.57 65.60 -8.11
N TYR A 205 21.72 65.89 -9.08
CA TYR A 205 20.49 65.14 -9.35
C TYR A 205 20.29 65.11 -10.86
N VAL A 206 20.15 63.93 -11.46
CA VAL A 206 19.80 63.80 -12.88
C VAL A 206 18.38 64.32 -13.08
N THR A 207 18.27 65.53 -13.63
CA THR A 207 17.01 66.23 -13.93
C THR A 207 16.56 65.96 -15.37
N GLY A 208 15.41 66.52 -15.77
CA GLY A 208 14.86 66.37 -17.13
C GLY A 208 13.98 65.12 -17.32
N LYS A 209 13.58 64.87 -18.58
CA LYS A 209 12.80 63.67 -18.95
C LYS A 209 13.69 62.43 -18.94
N SER A 210 13.15 61.28 -18.55
CA SER A 210 13.76 59.99 -18.89
C SER A 210 13.86 59.84 -20.41
N SER A 211 14.91 59.18 -20.89
CA SER A 211 15.09 58.85 -22.29
C SER A 211 15.88 57.56 -22.43
N PRO A 212 15.48 56.65 -23.35
CA PRO A 212 16.26 55.48 -23.69
C PRO A 212 17.54 55.87 -24.46
N ASN A 213 17.53 56.97 -25.23
CA ASN A 213 18.59 57.32 -26.17
C ASN A 213 19.31 58.61 -25.74
N CYS A 214 20.20 58.51 -24.75
CA CYS A 214 21.01 59.62 -24.30
C CYS A 214 22.43 59.59 -24.91
N ALA A 215 22.94 60.77 -25.23
CA ALA A 215 24.31 61.01 -25.67
C ALA A 215 24.92 62.14 -24.85
N LEU A 216 26.14 61.96 -24.33
CA LEU A 216 26.83 62.99 -23.55
C LEU A 216 27.94 63.62 -24.38
N ARG A 217 27.99 64.95 -24.42
CA ARG A 217 29.04 65.72 -25.09
C ARG A 217 29.86 66.51 -24.07
N ILE A 218 31.18 66.30 -24.09
CA ILE A 218 32.16 67.15 -23.38
C ILE A 218 32.86 68.00 -24.42
N LYS A 219 32.84 69.32 -24.24
CA LYS A 219 33.37 70.31 -25.20
C LYS A 219 34.25 71.35 -24.52
N PRO A 220 35.58 71.35 -24.73
CA PRO A 220 36.46 72.44 -24.30
C PRO A 220 36.07 73.76 -24.99
N LEU A 221 35.99 74.86 -24.23
CA LEU A 221 35.60 76.16 -24.78
C LEU A 221 36.72 76.85 -25.57
N ASN A 222 37.99 76.57 -25.23
CA ASN A 222 39.18 77.06 -25.91
C ASN A 222 39.63 76.17 -27.09
N SER A 223 39.27 74.89 -27.10
CA SER A 223 39.55 73.93 -28.18
C SER A 223 38.30 73.13 -28.57
N PRO A 224 37.27 73.77 -29.17
CA PRO A 224 35.98 73.13 -29.47
C PRO A 224 36.05 71.93 -30.43
N ASP A 225 37.10 71.87 -31.24
CA ASP A 225 37.42 70.80 -32.19
C ASP A 225 37.85 69.48 -31.51
N LYS A 226 38.34 69.56 -30.26
CA LYS A 226 38.74 68.39 -29.44
C LYS A 226 37.61 67.81 -28.59
N ALA A 227 36.38 68.29 -28.79
CA ALA A 227 35.18 67.74 -28.18
C ALA A 227 34.90 66.30 -28.63
N ASN A 228 34.25 65.52 -27.78
CA ASN A 228 33.79 64.17 -28.11
C ASN A 228 32.40 63.89 -27.54
N ILE A 229 31.76 62.85 -28.07
CA ILE A 229 30.41 62.41 -27.74
C ILE A 229 30.44 60.93 -27.36
N GLN A 230 29.85 60.60 -26.21
CA GLN A 230 29.64 59.24 -25.77
C GLN A 230 28.16 58.88 -25.87
N SER A 231 27.88 57.96 -26.78
CA SER A 231 26.59 57.29 -26.96
C SER A 231 26.81 55.78 -26.78
N PHE A 232 25.81 54.95 -26.51
CA PHE A 232 24.46 55.21 -26.03
C PHE A 232 24.44 54.98 -24.52
N PHE A 233 23.73 55.81 -23.76
CA PHE A 233 23.35 55.49 -22.38
C PHE A 233 21.88 55.90 -22.19
N ARG A 234 21.23 55.44 -21.12
CA ARG A 234 19.81 55.74 -20.88
C ARG A 234 19.58 56.39 -19.53
N ILE A 235 18.67 57.34 -19.46
CA ILE A 235 18.19 57.91 -18.20
C ILE A 235 16.78 57.39 -17.93
N ILE A 236 16.61 56.64 -16.85
CA ILE A 236 15.33 56.03 -16.45
C ILE A 236 14.73 56.73 -15.23
N SER A 237 13.39 56.74 -15.12
CA SER A 237 12.73 57.13 -13.86
C SER A 237 12.81 55.96 -12.87
N THR A 238 13.11 56.24 -11.60
CA THR A 238 13.14 55.22 -10.53
C THR A 238 11.75 54.83 -10.03
N LYS A 239 10.73 55.63 -10.37
CA LYS A 239 9.32 55.29 -10.24
C LYS A 239 8.71 55.28 -11.63
N MET A 240 8.64 54.10 -12.23
CA MET A 240 7.83 53.84 -13.41
C MET A 240 6.63 52.95 -13.01
N PRO A 241 5.48 53.11 -13.66
CA PRO A 241 4.48 52.06 -13.69
C PRO A 241 5.03 50.85 -14.46
N VAL A 242 4.60 49.65 -14.10
CA VAL A 242 5.03 48.40 -14.76
C VAL A 242 3.77 47.64 -15.09
N LEU A 243 3.43 47.58 -16.39
CA LEU A 243 2.27 46.87 -16.86
C LEU A 243 2.54 45.36 -16.79
N GLU A 244 1.62 44.63 -16.19
CA GLU A 244 1.52 43.17 -16.24
C GLU A 244 0.07 42.83 -16.51
N VAL A 245 -0.19 42.07 -17.58
CA VAL A 245 -1.52 41.51 -17.86
C VAL A 245 -1.54 40.03 -17.51
N SER A 246 -2.62 39.58 -16.87
CA SER A 246 -2.81 38.17 -16.53
C SER A 246 -4.24 37.73 -16.84
N PRO A 247 -4.44 36.71 -17.70
CA PRO A 247 -3.43 35.95 -18.43
C PRO A 247 -2.88 36.70 -19.66
N THR A 248 -1.69 36.31 -20.14
CA THR A 248 -1.12 36.77 -21.43
C THR A 248 -1.66 36.00 -22.64
N SER A 249 -2.15 34.77 -22.43
CA SER A 249 -2.96 34.04 -23.42
C SER A 249 -3.98 33.15 -22.70
N LYS A 250 -5.15 32.98 -23.32
CA LYS A 250 -6.21 32.14 -22.80
C LYS A 250 -6.88 31.35 -23.92
N GLU A 251 -6.97 30.03 -23.77
CA GLU A 251 -7.92 29.24 -24.54
C GLU A 251 -9.34 29.40 -23.99
N VAL A 252 -10.32 29.56 -24.89
CA VAL A 252 -11.75 29.68 -24.59
C VAL A 252 -12.58 28.68 -25.42
N PRO A 253 -13.72 28.18 -24.91
CA PRO A 253 -14.57 27.24 -25.64
C PRO A 253 -15.21 27.89 -26.88
N PRO A 254 -15.71 27.10 -27.85
CA PRO A 254 -16.42 27.65 -29.02
C PRO A 254 -17.75 28.29 -28.64
N LEU A 255 -18.35 27.94 -27.50
CA LEU A 255 -19.54 28.63 -26.99
C LEU A 255 -19.21 30.03 -26.49
N SER A 256 -20.13 30.96 -26.65
CA SER A 256 -20.01 32.32 -26.14
C SER A 256 -19.89 32.36 -24.62
N GLY A 257 -19.12 33.30 -24.11
CA GLY A 257 -18.85 33.41 -22.69
C GLY A 257 -18.09 34.67 -22.35
N THR A 258 -17.76 34.82 -21.06
CA THR A 258 -16.96 35.93 -20.57
C THR A 258 -15.65 35.43 -19.97
N MET A 259 -14.61 36.25 -20.08
CA MET A 259 -13.34 36.05 -19.37
C MET A 259 -12.81 37.37 -18.80
N ASP A 260 -12.02 37.24 -17.74
CA ASP A 260 -11.44 38.37 -17.03
C ASP A 260 -9.95 38.47 -17.37
N ILE A 261 -9.50 39.69 -17.69
CA ILE A 261 -8.10 40.06 -17.84
C ILE A 261 -7.75 40.98 -16.68
N SER A 262 -6.85 40.54 -15.81
CA SER A 262 -6.27 41.38 -14.77
C SER A 262 -5.21 42.27 -15.39
N ILE A 263 -5.43 43.58 -15.34
CA ILE A 263 -4.45 44.62 -15.62
C ILE A 263 -3.83 44.97 -14.28
N ILE A 264 -2.51 44.83 -14.16
CA ILE A 264 -1.77 44.99 -12.90
C ILE A 264 -0.65 46.00 -13.13
N ASN A 265 -0.55 46.96 -12.22
CA ASN A 265 0.60 47.85 -12.10
C ASN A 265 1.51 47.31 -10.99
N ARG A 266 2.66 46.75 -11.36
CA ARG A 266 3.72 46.34 -10.40
C ARG A 266 4.68 47.49 -10.05
N GLY A 267 4.52 48.63 -10.70
CA GLY A 267 5.39 49.79 -10.56
C GLY A 267 5.04 50.69 -9.37
N MET A 268 5.88 51.70 -9.16
CA MET A 268 5.79 52.63 -8.02
C MET A 268 5.21 54.01 -8.39
N ALA A 269 4.64 54.13 -9.59
CA ALA A 269 3.96 55.33 -10.09
C ALA A 269 2.58 54.95 -10.65
N LEU A 270 1.67 55.92 -10.80
CA LEU A 270 0.33 55.68 -11.35
C LEU A 270 0.41 55.20 -12.81
N MET A 271 -0.44 54.24 -13.19
CA MET A 271 -0.51 53.69 -14.53
C MET A 271 -1.88 53.95 -15.16
N ASP A 272 -2.01 54.99 -15.99
CA ASP A 272 -3.18 55.16 -16.83
C ASP A 272 -3.10 54.25 -18.07
N TRP A 273 -4.19 53.56 -18.39
CA TRP A 273 -4.23 52.56 -19.46
C TRP A 273 -5.55 52.58 -20.24
N GLN A 274 -5.48 52.09 -21.48
CA GLN A 274 -6.60 51.87 -22.39
C GLN A 274 -6.55 50.45 -22.98
N ALA A 275 -7.70 49.78 -23.03
CA ALA A 275 -7.89 48.47 -23.65
C ALA A 275 -8.58 48.60 -25.02
N ILE A 276 -8.13 47.82 -26.00
CA ILE A 276 -8.68 47.78 -27.36
C ILE A 276 -8.79 46.32 -27.81
N VAL A 277 -9.97 45.89 -28.24
CA VAL A 277 -10.20 44.61 -28.93
C VAL A 277 -10.02 44.80 -30.44
N GLN A 278 -9.44 43.83 -31.15
CA GLN A 278 -9.20 43.94 -32.59
C GLN A 278 -10.28 43.25 -33.45
N GLU A 279 -10.90 42.19 -32.94
CA GLU A 279 -11.85 41.36 -33.68
C GLU A 279 -13.30 41.62 -33.27
N SER A 280 -14.21 41.57 -34.25
CA SER A 280 -15.64 41.84 -34.06
C SER A 280 -16.41 40.79 -33.24
N TRP A 281 -15.76 39.67 -32.87
CA TRP A 281 -16.33 38.63 -32.00
C TRP A 281 -15.88 38.75 -30.54
N LEU A 282 -15.07 39.77 -30.22
CA LEU A 282 -14.64 40.13 -28.87
C LEU A 282 -15.24 41.49 -28.48
N HIS A 283 -15.85 41.57 -27.30
CA HIS A 283 -16.53 42.78 -26.82
C HIS A 283 -16.11 43.10 -25.39
N ILE A 284 -15.69 44.34 -25.13
CA ILE A 284 -15.39 44.80 -23.76
C ILE A 284 -16.72 45.13 -23.05
N GLN A 285 -17.02 44.45 -21.94
CA GLN A 285 -18.28 44.67 -21.21
C GLN A 285 -18.22 45.80 -20.17
N ASN A 286 -17.04 46.14 -19.69
CA ASN A 286 -16.83 47.20 -18.70
C ASN A 286 -15.92 48.32 -19.26
N ASN A 287 -15.48 49.25 -18.40
CA ASN A 287 -14.80 50.45 -18.87
C ASN A 287 -13.48 50.10 -19.60
N PRO A 288 -13.31 50.51 -20.88
CA PRO A 288 -12.11 50.20 -21.67
C PRO A 288 -10.91 51.09 -21.33
N THR A 289 -10.98 51.86 -20.24
CA THR A 289 -9.93 52.77 -19.76
C THR A 289 -9.95 52.82 -18.24
N GLY A 290 -8.79 52.95 -17.61
CA GLY A 290 -8.68 53.12 -16.16
C GLY A 290 -7.27 53.44 -15.68
N THR A 291 -7.11 53.42 -14.36
CA THR A 291 -5.85 53.76 -13.67
C THR A 291 -5.47 52.64 -12.71
N ASN A 292 -4.20 52.25 -12.69
CA ASN A 292 -3.64 51.14 -11.91
C ASN A 292 -4.39 49.81 -12.14
N ASN A 293 -4.50 49.00 -11.08
CA ASN A 293 -5.01 47.64 -11.16
C ASN A 293 -6.50 47.62 -11.49
N TYR A 294 -6.88 46.79 -12.46
CA TYR A 294 -8.27 46.66 -12.89
C TYR A 294 -8.55 45.25 -13.44
N THR A 295 -9.81 44.85 -13.44
CA THR A 295 -10.26 43.59 -14.06
C THR A 295 -11.13 43.93 -15.25
N LEU A 296 -10.57 43.79 -16.45
CA LEU A 296 -11.27 43.99 -17.72
C LEU A 296 -12.10 42.75 -18.04
N LYS A 297 -13.39 42.92 -18.35
CA LYS A 297 -14.30 41.81 -18.72
C LYS A 297 -14.48 41.78 -20.22
N ILE A 298 -14.07 40.68 -20.85
CA ILE A 298 -14.20 40.42 -22.28
C ILE A 298 -15.29 39.38 -22.50
N LEU A 299 -16.32 39.73 -23.26
CA LEU A 299 -17.28 38.79 -23.85
C LEU A 299 -16.72 38.30 -25.18
N PHE A 300 -16.90 37.02 -25.47
CA PHE A 300 -16.61 36.42 -26.77
C PHE A 300 -17.83 35.69 -27.33
N ASP A 301 -18.04 35.77 -28.64
CA ASP A 301 -19.20 35.19 -29.33
C ASP A 301 -19.03 33.69 -29.65
N ASN A 302 -20.12 33.03 -30.06
CA ASN A 302 -20.11 31.65 -30.53
C ASN A 302 -19.18 31.48 -31.75
N ASN A 303 -18.51 30.33 -31.85
CA ASN A 303 -17.72 29.88 -32.98
C ASN A 303 -18.25 28.55 -33.52
N SER A 304 -18.75 28.55 -34.75
CA SER A 304 -19.24 27.37 -35.46
C SER A 304 -18.27 26.86 -36.55
N GLY A 305 -17.11 27.51 -36.71
CA GLY A 305 -16.07 27.14 -37.67
C GLY A 305 -14.78 26.65 -37.00
N ASP A 306 -13.67 26.74 -37.74
CA ASP A 306 -12.33 26.39 -37.24
C ASP A 306 -11.89 27.25 -36.04
N SER A 307 -10.83 26.84 -35.35
CA SER A 307 -10.24 27.61 -34.24
C SER A 307 -9.80 29.00 -34.70
N ARG A 308 -10.10 30.03 -33.90
CA ARG A 308 -9.80 31.44 -34.21
C ARG A 308 -9.11 32.13 -33.04
N THR A 309 -8.14 32.99 -33.33
CA THR A 309 -7.42 33.79 -32.32
C THR A 309 -7.88 35.24 -32.40
N GLY A 310 -8.04 35.87 -31.24
CA GLY A 310 -8.35 37.29 -31.10
C GLY A 310 -7.41 37.99 -30.12
N HIS A 311 -7.31 39.30 -30.24
CA HIS A 311 -6.28 40.12 -29.63
C HIS A 311 -6.90 41.25 -28.80
N VAL A 312 -6.58 41.26 -27.50
CA VAL A 312 -6.91 42.38 -26.59
C VAL A 312 -5.63 43.12 -26.26
N VAL A 313 -5.50 44.36 -26.71
CA VAL A 313 -4.29 45.18 -26.55
C VAL A 313 -4.51 46.19 -25.42
N ILE A 314 -3.67 46.11 -24.38
CA ILE A 314 -3.63 47.07 -23.28
C ILE A 314 -2.46 48.04 -23.53
N LYS A 315 -2.77 49.33 -23.67
CA LYS A 315 -1.82 50.42 -23.88
C LYS A 315 -1.77 51.32 -22.65
N ALA A 316 -0.60 51.42 -22.02
CA ALA A 316 -0.29 52.33 -20.92
C ALA A 316 0.94 53.18 -21.30
N PRO A 317 0.79 54.45 -21.75
CA PRO A 317 1.88 55.18 -22.43
C PRO A 317 3.19 55.34 -21.65
N ASP A 318 3.11 55.46 -20.33
CA ASP A 318 4.28 55.71 -19.46
C ASP A 318 4.80 54.45 -18.72
N ALA A 319 4.24 53.26 -19.00
CA ALA A 319 4.54 52.03 -18.27
C ALA A 319 5.58 51.14 -18.96
N MET A 320 6.45 50.51 -18.16
CA MET A 320 7.33 49.45 -18.64
C MET A 320 6.49 48.25 -19.11
N TYR A 321 6.98 47.57 -20.16
CA TYR A 321 6.31 46.46 -20.85
C TYR A 321 4.94 46.82 -21.47
N SER A 322 4.76 48.07 -21.91
CA SER A 322 3.57 48.51 -22.63
C SER A 322 3.87 48.74 -24.11
N PRO A 323 2.97 48.36 -25.05
CA PRO A 323 1.69 47.70 -24.83
C PRO A 323 1.81 46.19 -24.61
N GLN A 324 0.81 45.57 -23.95
CA GLN A 324 0.68 44.10 -23.90
C GLN A 324 -0.53 43.63 -24.69
N THR A 325 -0.35 42.56 -25.45
CA THR A 325 -1.41 41.91 -26.20
C THR A 325 -1.76 40.58 -25.56
N ILE A 326 -3.02 40.38 -25.20
CA ILE A 326 -3.56 39.11 -24.72
C ILE A 326 -4.13 38.34 -25.91
N LEU A 327 -3.67 37.10 -26.08
CA LEU A 327 -4.17 36.18 -27.13
C LEU A 327 -5.32 35.33 -26.60
N ILE A 328 -6.53 35.56 -27.11
CA ILE A 328 -7.73 34.76 -26.84
C ILE A 328 -7.88 33.72 -27.97
N ASN A 329 -7.52 32.48 -27.68
CA ASN A 329 -7.61 31.36 -28.62
C ASN A 329 -8.94 30.63 -28.45
N GLN A 330 -9.91 30.91 -29.31
CA GLN A 330 -11.20 30.23 -29.29
C GLN A 330 -11.13 28.94 -30.10
N LYS A 331 -11.53 27.82 -29.47
CA LYS A 331 -11.52 26.50 -30.11
C LYS A 331 -12.50 26.41 -31.27
N ALA A 332 -12.27 25.42 -32.14
CA ALA A 332 -13.20 25.09 -33.22
C ALA A 332 -14.57 24.66 -32.68
N GLY A 333 -15.62 24.91 -33.46
CA GLY A 333 -16.98 24.49 -33.13
C GLY A 333 -17.13 22.98 -33.05
N TYR A 334 -18.02 22.52 -32.18
CA TYR A 334 -18.40 21.11 -32.05
C TYR A 334 -19.86 20.99 -31.56
N PRO A 335 -20.55 19.87 -31.84
CA PRO A 335 -21.89 19.64 -31.33
C PRO A 335 -21.82 19.22 -29.86
N ILE A 336 -22.87 19.49 -29.09
CA ILE A 336 -22.96 19.08 -27.68
C ILE A 336 -24.32 18.42 -27.48
N ILE A 337 -24.31 17.11 -27.23
CA ILE A 337 -25.55 16.36 -27.02
C ILE A 337 -26.06 16.57 -25.60
N GLN A 338 -27.32 16.98 -25.42
CA GLN A 338 -28.00 16.94 -24.13
C GLN A 338 -29.25 16.08 -24.21
N THR A 339 -29.64 15.54 -23.06
CA THR A 339 -30.79 14.65 -22.90
C THR A 339 -31.67 15.17 -21.75
N SER A 340 -32.97 15.26 -22.00
CA SER A 340 -33.95 15.75 -21.02
C SER A 340 -35.20 14.85 -20.98
N PRO A 341 -35.58 14.34 -19.80
CA PRO A 341 -34.78 14.31 -18.56
C PRO A 341 -33.54 13.41 -18.72
N LYS A 342 -32.66 13.31 -17.70
CA LYS A 342 -31.55 12.33 -17.71
C LYS A 342 -31.94 10.97 -17.13
N SER A 343 -33.01 10.93 -16.36
CA SER A 343 -33.57 9.72 -15.75
C SER A 343 -35.09 9.82 -15.60
N GLN A 344 -35.80 8.69 -15.59
CA GLN A 344 -37.24 8.61 -15.26
C GLN A 344 -37.53 7.40 -14.36
N ILE A 345 -38.54 7.54 -13.50
CA ILE A 345 -39.08 6.44 -12.68
C ILE A 345 -40.53 6.20 -13.13
N ILE A 346 -40.89 4.94 -13.36
CA ILE A 346 -42.17 4.49 -13.92
C ILE A 346 -42.77 3.32 -13.11
N SER A 347 -44.07 3.09 -13.24
CA SER A 347 -44.79 2.01 -12.55
C SER A 347 -44.49 0.63 -13.13
N SER A 348 -44.80 -0.43 -12.37
CA SER A 348 -44.65 -1.83 -12.80
C SER A 348 -45.53 -2.23 -13.98
N ILE A 349 -46.47 -1.38 -14.43
CA ILE A 349 -47.39 -1.66 -15.56
C ILE A 349 -47.37 -0.59 -16.67
N ASP A 350 -46.49 0.41 -16.60
CA ASP A 350 -46.40 1.47 -17.62
C ASP A 350 -45.87 0.92 -18.96
N ASP A 351 -46.42 1.39 -20.08
CA ASP A 351 -46.14 0.86 -21.43
C ASP A 351 -45.16 1.73 -22.25
N THR A 352 -44.98 3.04 -21.96
CA THR A 352 -44.08 3.91 -22.75
C THR A 352 -43.35 5.02 -21.98
N VAL A 353 -42.15 5.38 -22.42
CA VAL A 353 -41.30 6.47 -21.87
C VAL A 353 -40.69 7.31 -23.00
N ILE A 354 -40.53 8.63 -22.82
CA ILE A 354 -40.02 9.55 -23.85
C ILE A 354 -38.85 10.37 -23.33
N PHE A 355 -37.78 10.48 -24.12
CA PHE A 355 -36.65 11.38 -23.87
C PHE A 355 -36.46 12.35 -25.03
N THR A 356 -36.15 13.61 -24.72
CA THR A 356 -35.81 14.63 -25.72
C THR A 356 -34.29 14.80 -25.77
N ILE A 357 -33.73 14.82 -26.98
CA ILE A 357 -32.33 15.10 -27.26
C ILE A 357 -32.24 16.52 -27.84
N THR A 358 -31.29 17.33 -27.36
CA THR A 358 -31.00 18.67 -27.90
C THR A 358 -29.53 18.81 -28.28
N ASN A 359 -29.26 19.74 -29.19
CA ASN A 359 -27.90 20.18 -29.53
C ASN A 359 -27.64 21.54 -28.91
N ASP A 360 -26.81 21.57 -27.86
CA ASP A 360 -26.38 22.78 -27.17
C ASP A 360 -25.01 23.26 -27.67
N GLY A 361 -24.48 22.64 -28.74
CA GLY A 361 -23.21 22.97 -29.38
C GLY A 361 -23.34 24.01 -30.49
N THR A 362 -22.22 24.33 -31.13
CA THR A 362 -22.17 25.36 -32.19
C THR A 362 -22.19 24.81 -33.61
N THR A 363 -22.12 23.48 -33.78
CA THR A 363 -22.20 22.79 -35.08
C THR A 363 -23.28 21.71 -35.06
N PHE A 364 -23.70 21.27 -36.25
CA PHE A 364 -24.72 20.23 -36.44
C PHE A 364 -24.43 18.93 -35.65
N LEU A 365 -25.46 18.38 -35.00
CA LEU A 365 -25.42 17.14 -34.24
C LEU A 365 -26.15 16.02 -35.03
N ALA A 366 -25.49 14.87 -35.20
CA ALA A 366 -26.16 13.63 -35.60
C ALA A 366 -26.00 12.62 -34.46
N TRP A 367 -27.08 11.92 -34.11
CA TRP A 367 -27.11 11.02 -32.95
C TRP A 367 -27.83 9.70 -33.23
N ASN A 368 -27.45 8.65 -32.51
CA ASN A 368 -28.06 7.33 -32.55
C ASN A 368 -28.07 6.68 -31.15
N ALA A 369 -29.21 6.12 -30.76
CA ALA A 369 -29.42 5.43 -29.50
C ALA A 369 -29.32 3.91 -29.63
N THR A 370 -28.89 3.25 -28.56
CA THR A 370 -28.74 1.79 -28.47
C THR A 370 -29.17 1.30 -27.09
N ILE A 371 -29.96 0.21 -27.07
CA ILE A 371 -30.45 -0.45 -25.87
C ILE A 371 -29.79 -1.83 -25.77
N GLN A 372 -29.49 -2.28 -24.54
CA GLN A 372 -29.07 -3.65 -24.25
C GLN A 372 -30.14 -4.45 -23.47
N ASP A 373 -30.91 -3.77 -22.61
CA ASP A 373 -32.03 -4.32 -21.86
C ASP A 373 -33.18 -4.83 -22.75
N THR A 374 -33.51 -6.12 -22.63
CA THR A 374 -34.54 -6.79 -23.48
C THR A 374 -35.98 -6.42 -23.13
N TRP A 375 -36.23 -5.77 -21.99
CA TRP A 375 -37.55 -5.31 -21.53
C TRP A 375 -37.89 -3.88 -22.00
N LEU A 376 -36.99 -3.25 -22.77
CA LEU A 376 -37.19 -1.97 -23.44
C LEU A 376 -37.04 -2.12 -24.96
N ASN A 377 -37.90 -1.46 -25.72
CA ASN A 377 -37.85 -1.46 -27.17
C ASN A 377 -37.96 -0.02 -27.72
N ILE A 378 -37.10 0.37 -28.66
CA ILE A 378 -37.23 1.68 -29.34
C ILE A 378 -38.47 1.67 -30.23
N VAL A 379 -39.32 2.69 -30.09
CA VAL A 379 -40.49 2.92 -30.95
C VAL A 379 -40.14 3.98 -31.98
N GLY A 380 -40.14 3.60 -33.27
CA GLY A 380 -39.76 4.48 -34.38
C GLY A 380 -38.26 4.42 -34.69
N SER A 381 -37.65 5.57 -34.97
CA SER A 381 -36.23 5.67 -35.36
C SER A 381 -35.30 5.73 -34.15
N ALA A 382 -34.25 4.92 -34.15
CA ALA A 382 -33.18 4.96 -33.15
C ALA A 382 -32.21 6.16 -33.32
N SER A 383 -32.25 6.84 -34.47
CA SER A 383 -31.33 7.92 -34.84
C SER A 383 -32.06 9.21 -35.20
N GLY A 384 -31.40 10.35 -34.99
CA GLY A 384 -31.91 11.67 -35.34
C GLY A 384 -30.80 12.72 -35.51
N THR A 385 -31.22 13.97 -35.69
CA THR A 385 -30.34 15.11 -35.99
C THR A 385 -30.79 16.33 -35.20
N ASP A 386 -29.83 17.12 -34.69
CA ASP A 386 -30.03 18.22 -33.76
C ASP A 386 -31.05 17.87 -32.66
N THR A 387 -32.12 18.65 -32.53
CA THR A 387 -33.18 18.41 -31.55
C THR A 387 -34.21 17.39 -32.06
N GLY A 388 -34.44 16.34 -31.28
CA GLY A 388 -35.45 15.33 -31.57
C GLY A 388 -35.86 14.53 -30.33
N GLN A 389 -36.69 13.51 -30.50
CA GLN A 389 -37.16 12.66 -29.41
C GLN A 389 -36.92 11.18 -29.70
N ILE A 390 -36.72 10.42 -28.63
CA ILE A 390 -36.72 8.96 -28.64
C ILE A 390 -37.79 8.44 -27.69
N VAL A 391 -38.56 7.47 -28.17
CA VAL A 391 -39.65 6.83 -27.44
C VAL A 391 -39.28 5.37 -27.19
N PHE A 392 -39.50 4.91 -25.98
CA PHE A 392 -39.29 3.53 -25.55
C PHE A 392 -40.63 2.91 -25.19
N ARG A 393 -40.89 1.70 -25.67
CA ARG A 393 -41.93 0.82 -25.14
C ARG A 393 -41.33 -0.02 -24.01
N VAL A 394 -42.09 -0.23 -22.95
CA VAL A 394 -41.68 -0.92 -21.73
C VAL A 394 -42.58 -2.13 -21.51
N ASP A 395 -42.00 -3.27 -21.15
CA ASP A 395 -42.79 -4.44 -20.73
C ASP A 395 -43.14 -4.37 -19.23
N PRO A 396 -44.21 -5.04 -18.75
CA PRO A 396 -44.56 -5.09 -17.33
C PRO A 396 -43.45 -5.69 -16.45
N ASN A 397 -43.40 -5.27 -15.18
CA ASN A 397 -42.48 -5.77 -14.18
C ASN A 397 -43.20 -6.50 -13.05
N TYR A 398 -42.99 -7.82 -12.96
CA TYR A 398 -43.55 -8.67 -11.91
C TYR A 398 -42.55 -8.94 -10.76
N GLY A 399 -41.28 -8.54 -10.92
CA GLY A 399 -40.22 -8.71 -9.92
C GLY A 399 -39.87 -7.40 -9.21
N ASP A 400 -38.64 -7.33 -8.70
CA ASP A 400 -38.08 -6.15 -8.03
C ASP A 400 -37.88 -4.95 -8.98
N THR A 401 -37.62 -3.78 -8.38
CA THR A 401 -37.36 -2.54 -9.13
C THR A 401 -36.15 -2.71 -10.05
N ARG A 402 -36.33 -2.52 -11.36
CA ARG A 402 -35.29 -2.70 -12.39
C ARG A 402 -34.91 -1.39 -13.06
N THR A 403 -33.64 -1.23 -13.45
CA THR A 403 -33.15 -0.02 -14.14
C THR A 403 -32.38 -0.37 -15.40
N ALA A 404 -32.72 0.29 -16.50
CA ALA A 404 -32.03 0.18 -17.78
C ALA A 404 -31.23 1.46 -18.08
N SER A 405 -30.16 1.32 -18.87
CA SER A 405 -29.35 2.43 -19.36
C SER A 405 -29.29 2.42 -20.88
N VAL A 406 -29.83 3.47 -21.51
CA VAL A 406 -29.80 3.62 -22.97
C VAL A 406 -28.62 4.49 -23.37
N LEU A 407 -27.74 3.96 -24.22
CA LEU A 407 -26.53 4.63 -24.69
C LEU A 407 -26.83 5.41 -25.97
N ILE A 408 -26.63 6.72 -25.93
CA ILE A 408 -26.83 7.64 -27.05
C ILE A 408 -25.47 8.15 -27.52
N THR A 409 -25.14 7.78 -28.75
CA THR A 409 -23.89 8.11 -29.45
C THR A 409 -24.11 9.28 -30.40
N ALA A 410 -23.17 10.22 -30.45
CA ALA A 410 -23.15 11.32 -31.40
C ALA A 410 -21.72 11.60 -31.89
N PRO A 411 -21.36 11.21 -33.13
CA PRO A 411 -20.03 11.44 -33.67
C PRO A 411 -19.64 12.92 -33.65
N GLY A 412 -18.43 13.22 -33.19
CA GLY A 412 -17.89 14.58 -33.10
C GLY A 412 -18.30 15.37 -31.84
N ALA A 413 -19.30 14.92 -31.07
CA ALA A 413 -19.65 15.56 -29.80
C ALA A 413 -18.67 15.13 -28.68
N PRO A 414 -17.94 16.04 -28.01
CA PRO A 414 -16.97 15.66 -26.97
C PRO A 414 -17.59 15.00 -25.73
N ASN A 415 -18.90 15.17 -25.53
CA ASN A 415 -19.67 14.55 -24.47
C ASN A 415 -20.51 13.34 -24.95
N SER A 416 -20.16 12.75 -26.09
CA SER A 416 -20.66 11.48 -26.56
C SER A 416 -19.67 10.34 -26.25
N PRO A 417 -20.15 9.13 -25.90
CA PRO A 417 -21.56 8.80 -25.72
C PRO A 417 -22.11 9.32 -24.39
N THR A 418 -23.42 9.57 -24.35
CA THR A 418 -24.18 9.93 -23.13
C THR A 418 -25.21 8.84 -22.85
N THR A 419 -25.69 8.75 -21.60
CA THR A 419 -26.68 7.76 -21.18
C THR A 419 -27.91 8.42 -20.58
N VAL A 420 -29.07 7.79 -20.79
CA VAL A 420 -30.31 8.07 -20.04
C VAL A 420 -30.78 6.81 -19.32
N THR A 421 -31.37 6.97 -18.15
CA THR A 421 -31.81 5.83 -17.32
C THR A 421 -33.32 5.76 -17.14
N ILE A 422 -33.85 4.54 -17.12
CA ILE A 422 -35.28 4.26 -16.87
C ILE A 422 -35.37 3.26 -15.73
N THR A 423 -36.00 3.64 -14.63
CA THR A 423 -36.20 2.79 -13.45
C THR A 423 -37.68 2.42 -13.33
N GLN A 424 -37.99 1.13 -13.43
CA GLN A 424 -39.34 0.59 -13.31
C GLN A 424 -39.56 -0.03 -11.94
N GLN A 425 -40.61 0.40 -11.24
CA GLN A 425 -40.97 -0.06 -9.89
C GLN A 425 -41.35 -1.56 -9.84
N ALA A 426 -41.39 -2.12 -8.64
CA ALA A 426 -41.67 -3.52 -8.38
C ALA A 426 -43.18 -3.91 -8.52
N GLY A 427 -43.44 -5.22 -8.67
CA GLY A 427 -44.78 -5.82 -8.75
C GLY A 427 -45.49 -6.11 -7.40
N TYR A 428 -46.49 -7.02 -7.42
CA TYR A 428 -47.33 -7.44 -6.30
C TYR A 428 -47.16 -8.94 -5.96
N PRO A 429 -47.47 -9.42 -4.73
CA PRO A 429 -47.10 -10.76 -4.27
C PRO A 429 -48.00 -11.89 -4.79
N ILE A 430 -47.44 -13.08 -5.02
CA ILE A 430 -48.12 -14.25 -5.60
C ILE A 430 -47.72 -15.51 -4.85
N LEU A 431 -48.67 -16.21 -4.21
CA LEU A 431 -48.43 -17.46 -3.51
C LEU A 431 -48.21 -18.62 -4.49
N LYS A 432 -47.06 -19.28 -4.37
CA LYS A 432 -46.76 -20.55 -5.03
C LYS A 432 -46.17 -21.52 -4.02
N VAL A 433 -46.53 -22.80 -4.11
CA VAL A 433 -45.95 -23.86 -3.28
C VAL A 433 -45.33 -24.95 -4.15
N SER A 434 -44.34 -25.66 -3.62
CA SER A 434 -43.70 -26.78 -4.31
C SER A 434 -43.12 -27.79 -3.31
N PRO A 435 -43.40 -29.10 -3.48
CA PRO A 435 -44.37 -29.70 -4.41
C PRO A 435 -45.82 -29.54 -3.93
N GLU A 436 -46.80 -29.55 -4.85
CA GLU A 436 -48.24 -29.63 -4.53
C GLU A 436 -48.69 -31.06 -4.14
N THR A 437 -47.92 -32.07 -4.51
CA THR A 437 -48.14 -33.47 -4.09
C THR A 437 -46.80 -34.19 -4.00
N GLN A 438 -46.60 -34.94 -2.92
CA GLN A 438 -45.36 -35.67 -2.66
C GLN A 438 -45.65 -37.11 -2.21
N ASP A 439 -44.95 -38.09 -2.78
CA ASP A 439 -44.89 -39.45 -2.23
C ASP A 439 -43.79 -39.51 -1.16
N ILE A 440 -44.12 -40.06 0.01
CA ILE A 440 -43.23 -40.19 1.18
C ILE A 440 -43.06 -41.66 1.61
N GLY A 441 -41.96 -41.94 2.31
CA GLY A 441 -41.56 -43.29 2.72
C GLY A 441 -42.52 -43.93 3.74
N ALA A 442 -42.57 -45.25 3.78
CA ALA A 442 -43.39 -45.98 4.75
C ALA A 442 -42.86 -45.86 6.19
N GLU A 443 -41.57 -45.58 6.37
CA GLU A 443 -40.97 -45.27 7.67
C GLU A 443 -41.42 -43.88 8.19
N SER A 444 -41.14 -43.58 9.45
CA SER A 444 -41.27 -42.22 9.98
C SER A 444 -40.15 -41.35 9.44
N GLY A 445 -40.46 -40.11 9.05
CA GLY A 445 -39.45 -39.21 8.50
C GLY A 445 -39.88 -37.76 8.55
N MET A 446 -39.07 -36.90 7.94
CA MET A 446 -39.40 -35.51 7.68
C MET A 446 -39.41 -35.26 6.17
N THR A 447 -40.15 -34.24 5.75
CA THR A 447 -40.04 -33.67 4.41
C THR A 447 -40.34 -32.18 4.46
N THR A 448 -40.12 -31.49 3.36
CA THR A 448 -40.22 -30.04 3.23
C THR A 448 -41.14 -29.64 2.10
N VAL A 449 -41.98 -28.64 2.35
CA VAL A 449 -42.76 -27.94 1.34
C VAL A 449 -42.23 -26.51 1.25
N SER A 450 -41.78 -26.09 0.07
CA SER A 450 -41.35 -24.72 -0.16
C SER A 450 -42.56 -23.84 -0.48
N VAL A 451 -42.63 -22.69 0.18
CA VAL A 451 -43.51 -21.57 -0.16
C VAL A 451 -42.65 -20.51 -0.85
N VAL A 452 -43.14 -19.96 -1.95
CA VAL A 452 -42.44 -18.97 -2.77
C VAL A 452 -43.40 -17.84 -3.10
N ASN A 453 -42.96 -16.60 -2.90
CA ASN A 453 -43.59 -15.42 -3.47
C ASN A 453 -43.13 -15.29 -4.93
N ALA A 454 -43.94 -15.79 -5.87
CA ALA A 454 -43.66 -15.71 -7.30
C ALA A 454 -43.96 -14.32 -7.92
N GLY A 455 -44.27 -13.33 -7.08
CA GLY A 455 -44.45 -11.93 -7.43
C GLY A 455 -43.45 -11.03 -6.69
N ALA A 456 -43.84 -9.79 -6.38
CA ALA A 456 -42.97 -8.85 -5.68
C ALA A 456 -43.69 -8.09 -4.54
N GLY A 457 -42.95 -7.40 -3.68
CA GLY A 457 -43.49 -6.87 -2.43
C GLY A 457 -43.75 -7.96 -1.38
N TYR A 458 -44.40 -7.61 -0.27
CA TYR A 458 -44.47 -8.47 0.91
C TYR A 458 -45.67 -9.43 0.89
N MET A 459 -45.39 -10.71 0.67
CA MET A 459 -46.30 -11.80 1.00
C MET A 459 -46.12 -12.19 2.47
N SER A 460 -47.20 -12.53 3.18
CA SER A 460 -47.11 -13.14 4.51
C SER A 460 -48.10 -14.28 4.61
N TRP A 461 -47.65 -15.42 5.13
CA TRP A 461 -48.34 -16.69 5.04
C TRP A 461 -48.31 -17.52 6.32
N SER A 462 -49.23 -18.48 6.43
CA SER A 462 -49.35 -19.46 7.50
C SER A 462 -49.59 -20.87 6.94
N ALA A 463 -49.26 -21.89 7.73
CA ALA A 463 -49.42 -23.29 7.38
C ALA A 463 -50.07 -24.11 8.52
N GLU A 464 -50.97 -25.02 8.17
CA GLU A 464 -51.64 -25.95 9.10
C GLU A 464 -51.71 -27.38 8.56
N SER A 465 -51.52 -28.39 9.43
CA SER A 465 -51.77 -29.79 9.09
C SER A 465 -53.23 -30.14 9.37
N LEU A 466 -53.89 -30.74 8.38
CA LEU A 466 -55.27 -31.22 8.48
C LEU A 466 -55.33 -32.73 8.79
N THR A 467 -54.24 -33.32 9.30
CA THR A 467 -54.11 -34.77 9.52
C THR A 467 -53.28 -35.05 10.78
N ASP A 468 -53.64 -36.08 11.55
CA ASP A 468 -53.11 -36.34 12.90
C ASP A 468 -51.76 -37.08 12.94
N TRP A 469 -51.43 -37.84 11.89
CA TRP A 469 -50.15 -38.54 11.76
C TRP A 469 -49.03 -37.72 11.09
N LEU A 470 -49.33 -36.46 10.71
CA LEU A 470 -48.39 -35.50 10.14
C LEU A 470 -48.38 -34.21 10.96
N SER A 471 -47.21 -33.80 11.45
CA SER A 471 -47.02 -32.59 12.26
C SER A 471 -46.15 -31.58 11.52
N ILE A 472 -46.41 -30.28 11.72
CA ILE A 472 -45.47 -29.22 11.32
C ILE A 472 -44.44 -29.10 12.45
N GLU A 473 -43.16 -29.16 12.10
CA GLU A 473 -42.05 -28.95 13.05
C GLU A 473 -41.56 -27.50 12.99
N THR A 474 -41.40 -26.96 11.79
CA THR A 474 -40.99 -25.57 11.54
C THR A 474 -41.73 -24.99 10.32
N GLY A 475 -41.84 -23.65 10.26
CA GLY A 475 -42.55 -22.97 9.17
C GLY A 475 -44.07 -22.90 9.35
N PHE A 476 -44.58 -22.76 10.58
CA PHE A 476 -46.01 -22.48 10.84
C PHE A 476 -46.49 -21.15 10.23
N THR A 477 -45.58 -20.18 10.08
CA THR A 477 -45.79 -18.90 9.41
C THR A 477 -44.51 -18.46 8.71
N GLY A 478 -44.62 -17.55 7.76
CA GLY A 478 -43.48 -16.95 7.06
C GLY A 478 -43.81 -15.66 6.31
N ILE A 479 -42.78 -15.03 5.75
CA ILE A 479 -42.85 -13.82 4.94
C ILE A 479 -42.08 -14.10 3.64
N ASN A 480 -42.67 -13.77 2.50
CA ASN A 480 -42.18 -14.13 1.17
C ASN A 480 -41.89 -15.63 1.07
N ASP A 481 -40.65 -15.99 0.76
CA ASP A 481 -40.23 -17.37 0.59
C ASP A 481 -39.96 -18.03 1.94
N GLY A 482 -40.19 -19.33 2.03
CA GLY A 482 -39.75 -20.12 3.17
C GLY A 482 -40.05 -21.60 3.02
N VAL A 483 -39.71 -22.35 4.05
CA VAL A 483 -39.79 -23.81 4.02
C VAL A 483 -40.60 -24.28 5.23
N ILE A 484 -41.63 -25.05 4.95
CA ILE A 484 -42.43 -25.75 5.96
C ILE A 484 -41.82 -27.13 6.11
N GLN A 485 -41.28 -27.45 7.29
CA GLN A 485 -40.79 -28.78 7.59
C GLN A 485 -41.86 -29.56 8.33
N VAL A 486 -42.23 -30.72 7.80
CA VAL A 486 -43.25 -31.60 8.37
C VAL A 486 -42.66 -32.95 8.74
N SER A 487 -42.99 -33.45 9.93
CA SER A 487 -42.71 -34.83 10.35
C SER A 487 -43.93 -35.72 10.09
N TYR A 488 -43.69 -36.99 9.78
CA TYR A 488 -44.73 -37.99 9.59
C TYR A 488 -44.36 -39.29 10.29
N ARG A 489 -45.36 -39.95 10.88
CA ARG A 489 -45.18 -41.23 11.60
C ARG A 489 -45.03 -42.40 10.63
N ALA A 490 -44.43 -43.50 11.07
CA ALA A 490 -44.32 -44.73 10.29
C ALA A 490 -45.70 -45.33 9.94
N ASN A 491 -45.74 -46.07 8.85
CA ASN A 491 -46.89 -46.77 8.32
C ASN A 491 -46.58 -48.26 8.18
N ASP A 492 -47.24 -49.05 9.02
CA ASP A 492 -47.06 -50.50 9.12
C ASP A 492 -48.19 -51.26 8.39
N SER A 493 -48.99 -50.54 7.58
CA SER A 493 -50.18 -51.07 6.89
C SER A 493 -50.30 -50.53 5.45
N ASP A 494 -51.50 -50.42 4.89
CA ASP A 494 -51.75 -49.97 3.52
C ASP A 494 -51.46 -48.46 3.30
N GLN A 495 -51.40 -48.03 2.04
CA GLN A 495 -51.08 -46.64 1.66
C GLN A 495 -52.08 -45.62 2.24
N ARG A 496 -51.58 -44.49 2.77
CA ARG A 496 -52.39 -43.39 3.33
C ARG A 496 -51.98 -42.02 2.80
N THR A 497 -52.81 -40.97 2.97
CA THR A 497 -52.52 -39.60 2.48
C THR A 497 -52.87 -38.55 3.53
N ALA A 498 -52.00 -37.53 3.70
CA ALA A 498 -52.21 -36.38 4.58
C ALA A 498 -52.33 -35.07 3.76
N THR A 499 -52.94 -34.05 4.35
CA THR A 499 -53.11 -32.72 3.73
C THR A 499 -52.51 -31.62 4.60
N LEU A 500 -51.66 -30.78 3.99
CA LEU A 500 -51.07 -29.57 4.56
C LEU A 500 -51.66 -28.34 3.83
N ARG A 501 -52.20 -27.37 4.54
CA ARG A 501 -52.78 -26.14 3.96
C ARG A 501 -51.84 -24.96 4.18
N ILE A 502 -51.64 -24.15 3.13
CA ILE A 502 -50.89 -22.89 3.17
C ILE A 502 -51.84 -21.75 2.76
N SER A 503 -51.83 -20.63 3.50
CA SER A 503 -52.69 -19.47 3.26
C SER A 503 -51.93 -18.16 3.43
N THR A 504 -52.32 -17.09 2.72
CA THR A 504 -51.73 -15.74 2.87
C THR A 504 -52.71 -14.70 3.43
N ASN A 505 -52.16 -13.63 3.99
CA ASN A 505 -52.93 -12.51 4.56
C ASN A 505 -53.76 -11.71 3.55
N ASP A 506 -53.45 -11.78 2.25
CA ASP A 506 -54.23 -11.22 1.14
C ASP A 506 -55.25 -12.22 0.55
N GLY A 507 -55.30 -13.46 1.07
CA GLY A 507 -56.36 -14.43 0.81
C GLY A 507 -56.05 -15.52 -0.23
N GLN A 508 -54.80 -15.67 -0.66
CA GLN A 508 -54.36 -16.77 -1.53
C GLN A 508 -54.19 -18.06 -0.70
N ILE A 509 -54.64 -19.21 -1.20
CA ILE A 509 -54.61 -20.51 -0.48
C ILE A 509 -54.17 -21.63 -1.42
N VAL A 510 -53.30 -22.53 -0.95
CA VAL A 510 -52.95 -23.79 -1.65
C VAL A 510 -52.86 -24.95 -0.66
N ASP A 511 -53.42 -26.11 -1.03
CA ASP A 511 -53.33 -27.36 -0.28
C ASP A 511 -52.29 -28.30 -0.91
N VAL A 512 -51.51 -29.00 -0.08
CA VAL A 512 -50.43 -29.92 -0.46
C VAL A 512 -50.70 -31.33 0.09
N PHE A 513 -50.55 -32.35 -0.76
CA PHE A 513 -50.88 -33.73 -0.42
C PHE A 513 -49.66 -34.63 -0.24
N LEU A 514 -49.55 -35.32 0.89
CA LEU A 514 -48.45 -36.22 1.21
C LEU A 514 -48.90 -37.68 1.27
N LYS A 515 -48.49 -38.50 0.30
CA LYS A 515 -48.91 -39.89 0.11
C LYS A 515 -47.88 -40.86 0.66
N GLN A 516 -48.22 -41.56 1.75
CA GLN A 516 -47.32 -42.48 2.43
C GLN A 516 -47.49 -43.92 1.98
N ARG A 517 -46.38 -44.53 1.55
CA ARG A 517 -46.30 -45.91 1.05
C ARG A 517 -46.67 -46.96 2.12
N PRO A 518 -47.06 -48.19 1.71
CA PRO A 518 -47.31 -49.30 2.63
C PRO A 518 -46.01 -49.90 3.19
N GLY A 519 -46.09 -50.49 4.39
CA GLY A 519 -44.93 -51.05 5.09
C GLY A 519 -44.39 -52.35 4.49
N GLN A 520 -43.07 -52.55 4.55
CA GLN A 520 -42.38 -53.77 4.13
C GLN A 520 -41.29 -54.15 5.15
N PRO A 521 -41.17 -55.43 5.54
CA PRO A 521 -40.06 -55.86 6.39
C PRO A 521 -38.77 -55.95 5.57
N ILE A 522 -37.64 -55.63 6.20
CA ILE A 522 -36.31 -55.67 5.58
C ILE A 522 -35.38 -56.46 6.51
N LEU A 523 -34.88 -57.61 6.04
CA LEU A 523 -33.91 -58.43 6.76
C LEU A 523 -32.56 -57.72 6.77
N MET A 524 -32.30 -56.93 7.80
CA MET A 524 -30.97 -56.40 8.08
C MET A 524 -30.23 -57.36 9.02
N VAL A 525 -28.95 -57.58 8.74
CA VAL A 525 -28.08 -58.41 9.58
C VAL A 525 -26.77 -57.66 9.76
N THR A 526 -26.41 -57.41 11.01
CA THR A 526 -25.39 -56.42 11.38
C THR A 526 -24.38 -57.01 12.37
N PRO A 527 -23.07 -56.85 12.12
CA PRO A 527 -22.43 -56.42 10.88
C PRO A 527 -22.40 -57.54 9.81
N LEU A 528 -22.33 -57.15 8.53
CA LEU A 528 -22.18 -58.07 7.39
C LEU A 528 -20.75 -58.65 7.25
N GLU A 529 -19.76 -57.98 7.83
CA GLU A 529 -18.40 -58.47 7.95
C GLU A 529 -17.91 -58.26 9.39
N HIS A 530 -17.33 -59.30 9.98
CA HIS A 530 -16.59 -59.22 11.23
C HIS A 530 -15.11 -59.38 10.92
N ARG A 531 -14.32 -58.30 11.02
CA ARG A 531 -12.86 -58.38 11.11
C ARG A 531 -12.46 -58.55 12.56
N VAL A 532 -12.14 -59.79 12.94
CA VAL A 532 -11.68 -60.16 14.28
C VAL A 532 -10.16 -60.23 14.32
N SER A 533 -9.53 -59.88 15.44
CA SER A 533 -8.07 -60.06 15.59
C SER A 533 -7.67 -61.54 15.49
N GLY A 534 -6.38 -61.83 15.31
CA GLY A 534 -5.82 -63.19 15.35
C GLY A 534 -6.11 -63.99 16.65
N ASN A 535 -6.63 -63.37 17.70
CA ASN A 535 -6.99 -64.04 18.96
C ASN A 535 -8.32 -64.81 18.88
N GLU A 536 -8.57 -65.71 19.84
CA GLU A 536 -9.88 -66.36 19.97
C GLU A 536 -10.92 -65.42 20.62
N GLY A 537 -12.21 -65.69 20.39
CA GLY A 537 -13.26 -64.81 20.91
C GLY A 537 -14.68 -65.27 20.59
N ILE A 538 -15.63 -64.41 20.91
CA ILE A 538 -17.06 -64.54 20.57
C ILE A 538 -17.48 -63.23 19.91
N ILE A 539 -18.15 -63.35 18.77
CA ILE A 539 -18.82 -62.26 18.09
C ILE A 539 -20.34 -62.41 18.23
N SER A 540 -21.05 -61.28 18.21
CA SER A 540 -22.50 -61.25 18.13
C SER A 540 -22.89 -60.68 16.76
N ILE A 541 -23.92 -61.25 16.17
CA ILE A 541 -24.54 -60.80 14.92
C ILE A 541 -25.98 -60.43 15.27
N SER A 542 -26.33 -59.17 15.14
CA SER A 542 -27.71 -58.70 15.25
C SER A 542 -28.48 -59.06 13.98
N VAL A 543 -29.74 -59.43 14.15
CA VAL A 543 -30.74 -59.47 13.09
C VAL A 543 -31.78 -58.43 13.44
N GLU A 544 -32.01 -57.50 12.54
CA GLU A 544 -32.87 -56.33 12.72
C GLU A 544 -33.88 -56.26 11.59
N ASN A 545 -35.07 -55.74 11.88
CA ASN A 545 -36.06 -55.44 10.86
C ASN A 545 -35.97 -53.96 10.48
N ALA A 546 -35.15 -53.63 9.49
CA ALA A 546 -34.91 -52.26 9.04
C ALA A 546 -36.05 -51.69 8.18
N GLY A 547 -37.28 -52.22 8.31
CA GLY A 547 -38.46 -51.76 7.58
C GLY A 547 -39.75 -52.02 8.35
N SER A 548 -40.81 -51.28 8.04
CA SER A 548 -42.04 -51.19 8.85
C SER A 548 -43.00 -52.40 8.76
N GLY A 549 -42.54 -53.57 8.30
CA GLY A 549 -43.34 -54.81 8.27
C GLY A 549 -43.07 -55.77 9.43
N ILE A 550 -43.46 -57.05 9.26
CA ILE A 550 -43.14 -58.13 10.22
C ILE A 550 -42.08 -59.07 9.62
N LEU A 551 -40.93 -59.21 10.29
CA LEU A 551 -39.81 -60.07 9.91
C LEU A 551 -39.84 -61.45 10.60
N THR A 552 -39.36 -62.49 9.92
CA THR A 552 -39.13 -63.84 10.48
C THR A 552 -37.85 -64.43 9.88
N TRP A 553 -37.00 -65.11 10.67
CA TRP A 553 -35.66 -65.50 10.18
C TRP A 553 -35.07 -66.78 10.82
N SER A 554 -34.00 -67.32 10.21
CA SER A 554 -33.22 -68.51 10.62
C SER A 554 -31.73 -68.40 10.27
N ALA A 555 -30.82 -69.13 10.92
CA ALA A 555 -29.37 -68.98 10.74
C ALA A 555 -28.53 -70.29 10.81
N VAL A 556 -27.48 -70.39 9.97
CA VAL A 556 -26.56 -71.56 9.86
C VAL A 556 -25.10 -71.16 9.61
N SER A 557 -24.12 -72.01 9.99
CA SER A 557 -22.68 -71.80 9.73
C SER A 557 -22.11 -72.80 8.72
N ASN A 558 -21.12 -72.38 7.92
CA ASN A 558 -20.42 -73.25 6.95
C ASN A 558 -19.05 -73.77 7.41
N ALA A 559 -18.50 -73.29 8.54
CA ALA A 559 -17.10 -73.50 8.90
C ALA A 559 -16.95 -74.08 10.30
N LYS A 560 -16.21 -75.20 10.44
CA LYS A 560 -16.05 -75.91 11.74
C LYS A 560 -15.38 -75.10 12.85
N TRP A 561 -14.73 -73.99 12.54
CA TRP A 561 -14.10 -73.09 13.52
C TRP A 561 -15.03 -71.96 14.01
N LEU A 562 -16.24 -71.86 13.43
CA LEU A 562 -17.34 -71.02 13.86
C LEU A 562 -18.44 -71.90 14.46
N THR A 563 -18.85 -71.61 15.68
CA THR A 563 -19.94 -72.35 16.35
C THR A 563 -21.02 -71.39 16.81
N ILE A 564 -22.24 -71.54 16.30
CA ILE A 564 -23.43 -70.82 16.78
C ILE A 564 -23.81 -71.40 18.15
N LEU A 565 -23.89 -70.55 19.18
CA LEU A 565 -24.10 -70.97 20.57
C LEU A 565 -25.58 -71.00 20.98
N ASN A 566 -26.39 -70.11 20.42
CA ASN A 566 -27.82 -69.93 20.70
C ASN A 566 -28.51 -69.24 19.51
N ASP A 567 -29.85 -69.35 19.46
CA ASP A 567 -30.76 -68.59 18.58
C ASP A 567 -30.54 -68.74 17.06
N SER A 568 -30.78 -69.95 16.56
CA SER A 568 -30.76 -70.25 15.11
C SER A 568 -32.05 -69.84 14.36
N SER A 569 -32.99 -69.15 15.00
CA SER A 569 -34.21 -68.60 14.38
C SER A 569 -34.95 -67.60 15.28
N GLY A 570 -35.71 -66.66 14.69
CA GLY A 570 -36.48 -65.63 15.44
C GLY A 570 -37.60 -64.93 14.64
N ILE A 571 -38.31 -64.03 15.31
CA ILE A 571 -39.37 -63.14 14.78
C ILE A 571 -39.02 -61.71 15.20
N GLN A 572 -39.17 -60.73 14.29
CA GLN A 572 -38.57 -59.40 14.41
C GLN A 572 -37.06 -59.50 14.70
N GLU A 573 -36.57 -58.80 15.71
CA GLU A 573 -35.14 -58.64 16.00
C GLU A 573 -34.57 -59.76 16.88
N GLY A 574 -33.25 -59.97 16.84
CA GLY A 574 -32.57 -60.89 17.76
C GLY A 574 -31.05 -60.96 17.57
N ILE A 575 -30.36 -61.73 18.41
CA ILE A 575 -28.88 -61.75 18.45
C ILE A 575 -28.35 -63.18 18.35
N ILE A 576 -27.65 -63.48 17.26
CA ILE A 576 -26.95 -64.74 17.02
C ILE A 576 -25.54 -64.64 17.60
N ARG A 577 -25.18 -65.49 18.57
CA ARG A 577 -23.81 -65.53 19.13
C ARG A 577 -22.97 -66.61 18.46
N VAL A 578 -21.77 -66.24 18.01
CA VAL A 578 -20.87 -67.13 17.27
C VAL A 578 -19.49 -67.12 17.92
N LYS A 579 -19.02 -68.29 18.36
CA LYS A 579 -17.66 -68.48 18.88
C LYS A 579 -16.68 -68.69 17.72
N HIS A 580 -15.54 -68.02 17.76
CA HIS A 580 -14.43 -68.23 16.81
C HIS A 580 -13.14 -68.65 17.52
N GLY A 581 -12.42 -69.61 16.93
CA GLY A 581 -11.10 -70.02 17.40
C GLY A 581 -9.98 -69.01 17.12
N LYS A 582 -8.79 -69.24 17.69
CA LYS A 582 -7.56 -68.48 17.45
C LYS A 582 -7.06 -68.66 16.00
N ASN A 583 -6.51 -67.60 15.38
CA ASN A 583 -5.81 -67.67 14.10
C ASN A 583 -4.33 -67.37 14.26
N THR A 584 -3.50 -68.40 14.15
CA THR A 584 -2.03 -68.30 14.21
C THR A 584 -1.37 -68.40 12.82
N GLY A 585 -2.14 -68.19 11.76
CA GLY A 585 -1.67 -68.19 10.38
C GLY A 585 -2.25 -67.02 9.61
N GLU A 586 -2.14 -67.09 8.28
CA GLU A 586 -2.69 -66.10 7.35
C GLU A 586 -4.17 -65.80 7.58
N LEU A 587 -4.60 -64.64 7.06
CA LEU A 587 -5.98 -64.18 7.09
C LEU A 587 -6.93 -65.26 6.55
N ARG A 588 -7.95 -65.63 7.33
CA ARG A 588 -8.90 -66.71 6.99
C ARG A 588 -10.37 -66.24 7.03
N PRO A 589 -11.21 -66.66 6.05
CA PRO A 589 -12.64 -66.36 6.03
C PRO A 589 -13.52 -67.53 6.50
N GLY A 590 -14.71 -67.22 7.00
CA GLY A 590 -15.79 -68.16 7.33
C GLY A 590 -17.16 -67.48 7.19
N LEU A 591 -18.26 -68.24 7.03
CA LEU A 591 -19.59 -67.67 6.75
C LEU A 591 -20.66 -68.15 7.72
N ILE A 592 -21.50 -67.19 8.13
CA ILE A 592 -22.82 -67.43 8.74
C ILE A 592 -23.86 -66.96 7.74
N THR A 593 -24.87 -67.78 7.44
CA THR A 593 -25.98 -67.43 6.55
C THR A 593 -27.25 -67.30 7.37
N VAL A 594 -27.91 -66.14 7.28
CA VAL A 594 -29.22 -65.85 7.88
C VAL A 594 -30.25 -65.75 6.75
N SER A 595 -31.47 -66.27 6.93
CA SER A 595 -32.49 -66.36 5.88
C SER A 595 -33.89 -66.03 6.39
N SER A 596 -34.70 -65.38 5.56
CA SER A 596 -36.09 -64.95 5.81
C SER A 596 -36.99 -65.29 4.60
N SER A 597 -38.25 -65.63 4.84
CA SER A 597 -39.28 -65.82 3.82
C SER A 597 -40.27 -64.64 3.70
N ALA A 598 -40.20 -63.66 4.61
CA ALA A 598 -41.10 -62.51 4.65
C ALA A 598 -40.61 -61.30 3.82
N THR A 599 -39.38 -61.38 3.29
CA THR A 599 -38.62 -60.26 2.74
C THR A 599 -38.19 -60.52 1.30
N SER A 600 -38.02 -59.46 0.50
CA SER A 600 -37.49 -59.56 -0.86
C SER A 600 -36.04 -60.08 -0.90
N GLN A 601 -35.22 -59.66 0.08
CA GLN A 601 -33.92 -60.25 0.37
C GLN A 601 -34.10 -61.49 1.25
N THR A 602 -34.08 -62.67 0.64
CA THR A 602 -34.39 -63.95 1.31
C THR A 602 -33.24 -64.54 2.12
N GLN A 603 -32.01 -64.07 1.90
CA GLN A 603 -30.83 -64.48 2.67
C GLN A 603 -29.79 -63.36 2.74
N THR A 604 -29.04 -63.35 3.83
CA THR A 604 -27.93 -62.43 4.11
C THR A 604 -26.77 -63.24 4.69
N ARG A 605 -25.55 -63.00 4.22
CA ARG A 605 -24.35 -63.73 4.65
C ARG A 605 -23.42 -62.80 5.42
N VAL A 606 -23.03 -63.22 6.62
CA VAL A 606 -22.00 -62.55 7.42
C VAL A 606 -20.67 -63.25 7.19
N THR A 607 -19.68 -62.48 6.74
CA THR A 607 -18.31 -62.96 6.54
C THR A 607 -17.49 -62.69 7.79
N VAL A 608 -16.87 -63.71 8.37
CA VAL A 608 -15.93 -63.55 9.49
C VAL A 608 -14.52 -63.68 8.93
N ILE A 609 -13.77 -62.58 8.92
CA ILE A 609 -12.38 -62.45 8.48
C ILE A 609 -11.50 -62.23 9.71
N GLN A 610 -10.28 -62.79 9.74
CA GLN A 610 -9.40 -62.72 10.92
C GLN A 610 -8.03 -62.05 10.59
N GLU A 611 -7.62 -60.97 11.29
CA GLU A 611 -7.11 -59.69 10.66
C GLU A 611 -6.04 -58.79 11.40
N SER A 612 -6.00 -57.45 11.03
CA SER A 612 -5.08 -56.28 11.28
C SER A 612 -5.76 -54.85 11.50
N LEU A 613 -5.14 -53.66 11.17
CA LEU A 613 -5.37 -52.28 11.78
C LEU A 613 -5.21 -50.96 10.87
N HIS A 614 -5.72 -49.77 11.34
CA HIS A 614 -5.32 -48.29 11.16
C HIS A 614 -6.14 -47.24 10.32
N GLY A 615 -6.12 -45.91 10.68
CA GLY A 615 -6.57 -44.68 9.90
C GLY A 615 -6.98 -43.37 10.69
N TYR A 616 -6.95 -42.12 10.12
CA TYR A 616 -7.42 -40.81 10.75
C TYR A 616 -7.64 -39.54 9.81
N LYS A 617 -8.32 -38.43 10.25
CA LYS A 617 -8.43 -37.05 9.61
C LYS A 617 -8.95 -35.89 10.55
N PRO A 618 -8.52 -34.58 10.47
CA PRO A 618 -8.96 -33.40 11.32
C PRO A 618 -10.28 -32.61 10.97
N GLU A 619 -10.66 -31.50 11.66
CA GLU A 619 -12.10 -31.20 11.95
C GLU A 619 -12.74 -29.81 11.57
N ASP A 620 -12.46 -28.66 12.22
CA ASP A 620 -13.31 -27.43 12.14
C ASP A 620 -13.38 -26.66 10.79
N TRP A 621 -12.59 -27.07 9.80
CA TRP A 621 -12.49 -26.39 8.48
C TRP A 621 -13.36 -27.06 7.41
N ASP A 622 -14.56 -27.49 7.82
CA ASP A 622 -15.55 -28.09 6.93
C ASP A 622 -16.62 -27.06 6.55
N TYR A 623 -16.93 -27.00 5.25
CA TYR A 623 -17.99 -26.15 4.72
C TYR A 623 -18.67 -26.90 3.57
N ASN A 624 -20.00 -26.76 3.49
CA ASN A 624 -20.76 -27.35 2.40
C ASN A 624 -21.18 -26.26 1.41
N PRO A 625 -20.59 -26.20 0.19
CA PRO A 625 -20.99 -25.24 -0.85
C PRO A 625 -22.50 -25.21 -1.12
N LYS A 626 -23.21 -26.33 -0.91
CA LYS A 626 -24.68 -26.41 -1.10
C LYS A 626 -25.50 -25.58 -0.13
N HIS A 627 -24.91 -25.03 0.94
CA HIS A 627 -25.58 -24.15 1.89
C HIS A 627 -25.55 -22.68 1.47
N TYR A 628 -24.90 -22.34 0.36
CA TYR A 628 -24.63 -20.96 -0.06
C TYR A 628 -25.04 -20.70 -1.51
N GLN A 629 -25.68 -19.56 -1.76
CA GLN A 629 -26.23 -19.19 -3.06
C GLN A 629 -25.22 -18.47 -3.97
N TYR A 630 -24.30 -17.69 -3.39
CA TYR A 630 -23.33 -16.89 -4.10
C TYR A 630 -21.92 -17.41 -3.89
N GLN A 631 -21.06 -17.16 -4.87
CA GLN A 631 -19.64 -17.47 -4.80
C GLN A 631 -18.82 -16.34 -5.38
N CYS A 632 -17.64 -16.07 -4.82
CA CYS A 632 -16.61 -15.26 -5.45
C CYS A 632 -15.30 -16.07 -5.53
N MET A 633 -14.39 -15.65 -6.42
CA MET A 633 -13.09 -16.27 -6.56
C MET A 633 -11.99 -15.34 -6.05
N VAL A 634 -10.99 -15.90 -5.41
CA VAL A 634 -9.77 -15.20 -5.01
C VAL A 634 -8.59 -15.95 -5.58
N VAL A 635 -7.83 -15.28 -6.44
CA VAL A 635 -6.52 -15.76 -6.91
C VAL A 635 -5.46 -15.06 -6.06
N ALA A 636 -5.02 -15.72 -5.00
CA ALA A 636 -4.14 -15.15 -3.99
C ALA A 636 -2.76 -15.81 -3.94
N VAL A 637 -1.81 -15.07 -3.37
CA VAL A 637 -0.56 -15.58 -2.84
C VAL A 637 -0.47 -15.17 -1.38
N VAL A 638 -0.17 -16.13 -0.50
CA VAL A 638 0.00 -15.89 0.93
C VAL A 638 1.49 -15.65 1.20
N TYR A 639 1.83 -14.49 1.75
CA TYR A 639 3.18 -14.13 2.14
C TYR A 639 3.34 -14.14 3.66
N ASN A 640 4.43 -14.73 4.14
CA ASN A 640 4.86 -14.60 5.52
C ASN A 640 5.44 -13.19 5.83
N ASN A 641 5.70 -12.90 7.11
CA ASN A 641 6.30 -11.63 7.57
C ASN A 641 7.66 -11.28 6.92
N LYS A 642 8.33 -12.24 6.24
CA LYS A 642 9.59 -12.04 5.49
C LYS A 642 9.36 -11.83 3.98
N LYS A 643 8.12 -11.65 3.55
CA LYS A 643 7.68 -11.53 2.15
C LYS A 643 8.04 -12.75 1.28
N GLN A 644 7.99 -13.95 1.86
CA GLN A 644 8.16 -15.22 1.15
C GLN A 644 6.81 -15.94 0.98
N PRO A 645 6.52 -16.52 -0.20
CA PRO A 645 5.24 -17.17 -0.46
C PRO A 645 5.16 -18.55 0.22
N MET A 646 4.00 -18.87 0.81
CA MET A 646 3.72 -20.15 1.49
C MET A 646 2.83 -21.03 0.61
N VAL A 647 3.32 -22.20 0.15
CA VAL A 647 2.71 -22.97 -0.96
C VAL A 647 2.96 -24.50 -0.90
N ASN A 648 2.99 -25.11 0.28
CA ASN A 648 3.14 -26.58 0.44
C ASN A 648 1.84 -27.33 0.08
N ASN A 649 1.94 -28.64 -0.23
CA ASN A 649 0.82 -29.39 -0.83
C ASN A 649 -0.43 -29.48 0.06
N ASN A 650 -0.25 -29.62 1.37
CA ASN A 650 -1.33 -29.66 2.34
C ASN A 650 -1.60 -28.31 3.03
N ASP A 651 -0.93 -27.22 2.64
CA ASP A 651 -1.26 -25.88 3.13
C ASP A 651 -2.67 -25.51 2.65
N ILE A 652 -3.45 -24.84 3.50
CA ILE A 652 -4.83 -24.48 3.18
C ILE A 652 -5.03 -22.99 3.46
N LEU A 653 -5.32 -22.21 2.42
CA LEU A 653 -5.89 -20.87 2.58
C LEU A 653 -7.41 -21.02 2.71
N ALA A 654 -7.98 -20.39 3.73
CA ALA A 654 -9.41 -20.42 4.02
C ALA A 654 -10.00 -19.02 4.14
N ALA A 655 -11.26 -18.86 3.74
CA ALA A 655 -12.01 -17.61 3.87
C ALA A 655 -13.16 -17.75 4.87
N PHE A 656 -13.45 -16.67 5.57
CA PHE A 656 -14.42 -16.62 6.65
C PHE A 656 -15.32 -15.39 6.52
N ILE A 657 -16.59 -15.58 6.84
CA ILE A 657 -17.61 -14.53 6.99
C ILE A 657 -18.31 -14.83 8.31
N ASP A 658 -18.38 -13.84 9.21
CA ASP A 658 -18.92 -13.98 10.57
C ASP A 658 -18.34 -15.16 11.38
N ASN A 659 -17.03 -15.41 11.22
CA ASN A 659 -16.26 -16.52 11.80
C ASN A 659 -16.63 -17.93 11.32
N GLU A 660 -17.54 -18.11 10.36
CA GLU A 660 -17.82 -19.40 9.75
C GLU A 660 -16.97 -19.60 8.49
N CYS A 661 -16.45 -20.82 8.28
CA CYS A 661 -15.65 -21.12 7.08
C CYS A 661 -16.53 -21.12 5.83
N ARG A 662 -16.08 -20.39 4.80
CA ARG A 662 -16.79 -20.15 3.54
C ARG A 662 -16.06 -20.67 2.32
N GLY A 663 -14.86 -21.22 2.48
CA GLY A 663 -14.04 -21.67 1.37
C GLY A 663 -12.69 -22.13 1.86
N THR A 664 -12.14 -23.19 1.27
CA THR A 664 -10.76 -23.61 1.47
C THR A 664 -10.09 -23.93 0.13
N ALA A 665 -8.79 -23.69 0.02
CA ALA A 665 -8.00 -24.07 -1.14
C ALA A 665 -6.57 -24.44 -0.74
N THR A 666 -6.06 -25.52 -1.34
CA THR A 666 -4.64 -25.84 -1.37
C THR A 666 -3.96 -25.14 -2.55
N PRO A 667 -2.63 -24.91 -2.51
CA PRO A 667 -1.93 -24.20 -3.58
C PRO A 667 -1.80 -25.08 -4.82
N GLN A 668 -2.01 -24.47 -5.99
CA GLN A 668 -1.95 -25.18 -7.28
C GLN A 668 -0.89 -24.58 -8.20
N ASP A 669 -0.24 -25.43 -8.99
CA ASP A 669 0.80 -25.05 -9.95
C ASP A 669 0.20 -24.34 -11.18
N CYS A 670 0.66 -23.13 -11.49
CA CYS A 670 0.25 -22.38 -12.69
C CYS A 670 1.46 -21.72 -13.40
N PRO A 671 1.30 -21.20 -14.63
CA PRO A 671 2.40 -20.64 -15.42
C PRO A 671 3.18 -19.46 -14.78
N PHE A 672 2.61 -18.83 -13.74
CA PHE A 672 3.19 -17.69 -13.03
C PHE A 672 3.69 -18.05 -11.61
N GLY A 673 3.68 -19.34 -11.24
CA GLY A 673 4.05 -19.83 -9.91
C GLY A 673 2.94 -20.66 -9.26
N ARG A 674 3.13 -21.05 -7.99
CA ARG A 674 2.04 -21.62 -7.18
C ARG A 674 1.18 -20.52 -6.58
N LEU A 675 -0.14 -20.65 -6.74
CA LEU A 675 -1.14 -19.70 -6.25
C LEU A 675 -2.31 -20.46 -5.62
N TYR A 676 -3.03 -19.78 -4.73
CA TYR A 676 -4.30 -20.26 -4.18
C TYR A 676 -5.43 -19.81 -5.09
N PHE A 677 -6.22 -20.77 -5.55
CA PHE A 677 -7.43 -20.55 -6.34
C PHE A 677 -8.63 -20.81 -5.43
N LEU A 678 -8.86 -19.86 -4.52
CA LEU A 678 -9.84 -19.99 -3.46
C LEU A 678 -11.23 -19.60 -3.97
N GLN A 679 -12.19 -20.51 -3.79
CA GLN A 679 -13.60 -20.23 -4.03
C GLN A 679 -14.31 -20.02 -2.70
N ILE A 680 -14.94 -18.86 -2.55
CA ILE A 680 -15.56 -18.39 -1.30
C ILE A 680 -17.06 -18.32 -1.54
N TRP A 681 -17.84 -18.79 -0.58
CA TRP A 681 -19.28 -18.95 -0.68
C TRP A 681 -20.01 -18.08 0.34
N SER A 682 -21.09 -17.40 -0.05
CA SER A 682 -21.96 -16.66 0.89
C SER A 682 -23.42 -16.68 0.44
N ASN A 683 -24.32 -16.29 1.34
CA ASN A 683 -25.73 -15.99 1.03
C ASN A 683 -26.01 -14.48 0.93
N THR A 684 -25.01 -13.64 1.19
CA THR A 684 -25.14 -12.18 1.31
C THR A 684 -24.12 -11.45 0.44
N GLN A 685 -24.38 -10.17 0.14
CA GLN A 685 -23.51 -9.31 -0.66
C GLN A 685 -22.88 -8.24 0.23
N ASN A 686 -21.67 -7.85 -0.12
CA ASN A 686 -20.84 -6.87 0.61
C ASN A 686 -20.38 -7.33 2.00
N ASP A 687 -20.41 -8.64 2.26
CA ASP A 687 -19.89 -9.20 3.51
C ASP A 687 -18.38 -8.93 3.62
N PRO A 688 -17.87 -8.50 4.79
CA PRO A 688 -16.43 -8.44 5.01
C PRO A 688 -15.88 -9.86 5.08
N VAL A 689 -15.15 -10.28 4.04
CA VAL A 689 -14.40 -11.54 4.04
C VAL A 689 -13.09 -11.32 4.78
N SER A 690 -12.89 -12.08 5.85
CA SER A 690 -11.58 -12.29 6.45
C SER A 690 -10.96 -13.59 5.94
N PHE A 691 -9.65 -13.71 6.05
CA PHE A 691 -8.93 -14.94 5.70
C PHE A 691 -8.29 -15.56 6.93
N GLN A 692 -8.16 -16.88 6.92
CA GLN A 692 -7.27 -17.62 7.80
C GLN A 692 -6.40 -18.56 6.96
N PHE A 693 -5.24 -18.94 7.48
CA PHE A 693 -4.30 -19.78 6.73
C PHE A 693 -3.77 -20.92 7.61
N PHE A 694 -3.87 -22.16 7.15
CA PHE A 694 -3.29 -23.34 7.77
C PHE A 694 -1.99 -23.70 7.05
N ASP A 695 -0.88 -23.58 7.77
CA ASP A 695 0.42 -24.07 7.34
C ASP A 695 0.55 -25.54 7.75
N SER A 696 0.68 -26.43 6.77
CA SER A 696 0.76 -27.88 6.99
C SER A 696 2.09 -28.37 7.54
N ASP A 697 3.14 -27.55 7.42
CA ASP A 697 4.46 -27.89 7.96
C ASP A 697 4.49 -27.65 9.47
N SER A 698 4.01 -26.49 9.95
CA SER A 698 3.90 -26.21 11.39
C SER A 698 2.60 -26.71 12.05
N GLY A 699 1.57 -26.98 11.23
CA GLY A 699 0.18 -27.20 11.64
C GLY A 699 -0.46 -25.99 12.32
N THR A 700 0.03 -24.77 12.05
CA THR A 700 -0.50 -23.52 12.63
C THR A 700 -1.65 -22.98 11.82
N ILE A 701 -2.68 -22.47 12.51
CA ILE A 701 -3.72 -21.62 11.91
C ILE A 701 -3.43 -20.14 12.21
N PHE A 702 -3.17 -19.35 11.17
CA PHE A 702 -3.05 -17.90 11.23
C PHE A 702 -4.43 -17.27 11.09
N THR A 703 -4.91 -16.56 12.11
CA THR A 703 -6.25 -15.93 12.14
C THR A 703 -6.23 -14.40 12.06
N GLN A 704 -5.08 -13.77 12.28
CA GLN A 704 -4.89 -12.32 12.18
C GLN A 704 -4.37 -11.97 10.78
N ILE A 705 -5.29 -11.69 9.87
CA ILE A 705 -4.99 -11.25 8.50
C ILE A 705 -5.72 -9.92 8.26
N ASN A 706 -4.97 -8.86 7.95
CA ASN A 706 -5.53 -7.52 7.78
C ASN A 706 -6.13 -7.31 6.38
N GLU A 707 -5.64 -8.03 5.37
CA GLU A 707 -6.27 -8.05 4.07
C GLU A 707 -7.68 -8.63 4.19
N THR A 708 -8.66 -7.80 3.85
CA THR A 708 -10.05 -8.19 3.71
C THR A 708 -10.50 -7.84 2.30
N ILE A 709 -11.46 -8.59 1.79
CA ILE A 709 -12.20 -8.23 0.59
C ILE A 709 -13.67 -8.06 0.96
N ILE A 710 -14.37 -7.23 0.20
CA ILE A 710 -15.82 -7.09 0.31
C ILE A 710 -16.42 -8.13 -0.63
N PHE A 711 -17.17 -9.11 -0.08
CA PHE A 711 -17.74 -10.20 -0.86
C PHE A 711 -18.66 -9.66 -1.94
N SER A 712 -18.43 -10.07 -3.17
CA SER A 712 -19.16 -9.62 -4.36
C SER A 712 -19.36 -10.82 -5.27
N SER A 713 -20.62 -11.17 -5.55
CA SER A 713 -20.95 -12.42 -6.25
C SER A 713 -20.41 -12.46 -7.67
N ASN A 714 -19.75 -13.57 -7.98
CA ASN A 714 -19.01 -13.86 -9.21
C ASN A 714 -17.85 -12.90 -9.52
N GLU A 715 -17.46 -12.04 -8.58
CA GLU A 715 -16.23 -11.25 -8.70
C GLU A 715 -14.98 -12.12 -8.50
N SER A 716 -13.89 -11.74 -9.15
CA SER A 716 -12.57 -12.37 -9.02
C SER A 716 -11.57 -11.39 -8.44
N PHE A 717 -11.15 -11.61 -7.19
CA PHE A 717 -10.15 -10.79 -6.52
C PHE A 717 -8.75 -11.32 -6.79
N GLY A 718 -7.94 -10.51 -7.49
CA GLY A 718 -6.65 -10.95 -8.02
C GLY A 718 -6.77 -11.73 -9.33
N ALA A 719 -5.65 -11.89 -10.03
CA ALA A 719 -5.51 -12.64 -11.27
C ALA A 719 -4.16 -13.36 -11.30
N MET A 720 -3.99 -14.39 -12.15
CA MET A 720 -2.73 -15.18 -12.17
C MET A 720 -1.45 -14.35 -12.40
N TYR A 721 -1.53 -13.25 -13.14
CA TYR A 721 -0.40 -12.34 -13.39
C TYR A 721 -0.29 -11.17 -12.40
N LYS A 722 -1.27 -11.03 -11.49
CA LYS A 722 -1.32 -10.03 -10.41
C LYS A 722 -2.25 -10.55 -9.30
N PRO A 723 -1.81 -11.53 -8.50
CA PRO A 723 -2.64 -12.14 -7.46
C PRO A 723 -2.94 -11.13 -6.35
N LEU A 724 -3.97 -11.42 -5.55
CA LEU A 724 -4.17 -10.75 -4.27
C LEU A 724 -3.04 -11.16 -3.33
N GLU A 725 -2.24 -10.20 -2.87
CA GLU A 725 -1.20 -10.44 -1.88
C GLU A 725 -1.85 -10.45 -0.48
N ILE A 726 -1.93 -11.62 0.14
CA ILE A 726 -2.39 -11.78 1.52
C ILE A 726 -1.16 -11.85 2.42
N ASN A 727 -1.06 -10.97 3.42
CA ASN A 727 0.09 -10.92 4.32
C ASN A 727 -0.35 -11.41 5.70
N ILE A 728 -0.03 -12.68 6.02
CA ILE A 728 -0.24 -13.18 7.38
C ILE A 728 0.64 -12.37 8.34
N SER A 729 0.04 -11.86 9.42
CA SER A 729 0.80 -11.17 10.46
C SER A 729 1.45 -12.16 11.42
N GLU A 730 2.16 -11.63 12.41
CA GLU A 730 2.53 -12.39 13.60
C GLU A 730 1.28 -13.00 14.25
N VAL A 731 1.41 -14.23 14.75
CA VAL A 731 0.36 -14.95 15.48
C VAL A 731 0.37 -14.50 16.93
N ASP A 732 -0.81 -14.24 17.50
CA ASP A 732 -0.97 -13.99 18.93
C ASP A 732 -0.83 -15.31 19.71
N PHE A 733 0.21 -15.39 20.53
CA PHE A 733 0.31 -16.38 21.59
C PHE A 733 -0.60 -15.98 22.74
N ILE A 734 -1.55 -16.84 23.13
CA ILE A 734 -2.41 -16.62 24.28
C ILE A 734 -2.38 -17.88 25.16
N MET A 735 -1.98 -17.73 26.42
CA MET A 735 -1.92 -18.84 27.37
C MET A 735 -2.48 -18.42 28.73
N SER A 736 -3.45 -19.20 29.24
CA SER A 736 -3.97 -19.04 30.59
C SER A 736 -3.03 -19.70 31.60
N LEU A 737 -2.45 -18.88 32.49
CA LEU A 737 -1.58 -19.34 33.57
C LEU A 737 -2.35 -19.35 34.89
N ASN A 738 -2.30 -20.47 35.61
CA ASN A 738 -2.87 -20.62 36.94
C ASN A 738 -1.99 -19.95 37.99
N LYS A 739 -2.56 -19.63 39.16
CA LYS A 739 -1.77 -19.25 40.34
C LYS A 739 -0.86 -20.41 40.77
N GLY A 740 0.40 -20.12 41.08
CA GLY A 740 1.42 -21.14 41.36
C GLY A 740 2.26 -21.48 40.14
N TRP A 741 2.73 -22.73 40.05
CA TRP A 741 3.63 -23.18 38.98
C TRP A 741 2.89 -23.66 37.74
N ASN A 742 3.35 -23.23 36.55
CA ASN A 742 2.84 -23.65 35.25
C ASN A 742 3.99 -24.17 34.38
N TRP A 743 3.82 -25.34 33.77
CA TRP A 743 4.81 -26.00 32.90
C TRP A 743 4.52 -25.65 31.45
N VAL A 744 5.33 -24.75 30.87
CA VAL A 744 5.02 -24.10 29.61
C VAL A 744 6.06 -24.38 28.53
N SER A 745 5.61 -24.44 27.29
CA SER A 745 6.43 -24.30 26.09
C SER A 745 5.98 -23.06 25.31
N MET A 746 6.86 -22.53 24.46
CA MET A 746 6.59 -21.34 23.66
C MET A 746 6.97 -21.64 22.21
N ASN A 747 5.97 -21.88 21.36
CA ASN A 747 6.13 -22.25 19.96
C ASN A 747 5.97 -21.06 18.99
N ILE A 748 6.20 -19.84 19.50
CA ILE A 748 6.25 -18.59 18.74
C ILE A 748 7.61 -17.91 18.93
N GLN A 749 8.15 -17.39 17.83
CA GLN A 749 9.38 -16.63 17.71
C GLN A 749 9.06 -15.15 17.48
N ALA A 750 9.02 -14.37 18.55
CA ALA A 750 8.88 -12.91 18.50
C ALA A 750 10.15 -12.23 17.96
N LYS A 751 10.02 -10.98 17.49
CA LYS A 751 11.15 -10.12 17.07
C LYS A 751 12.15 -9.85 18.19
N ASP A 752 11.66 -9.71 19.42
CA ASP A 752 12.47 -9.67 20.63
C ASP A 752 12.00 -10.78 21.59
N MET A 753 12.85 -11.80 21.74
CA MET A 753 12.64 -12.95 22.64
C MET A 753 13.15 -12.70 24.06
N SER A 754 13.53 -11.48 24.43
CA SER A 754 13.88 -11.14 25.81
C SER A 754 12.73 -11.44 26.78
N LEU A 755 13.03 -11.85 28.01
CA LEU A 755 12.00 -12.15 29.02
C LEU A 755 11.08 -10.94 29.29
N GLY A 756 11.63 -9.73 29.24
CA GLY A 756 10.87 -8.50 29.43
C GLY A 756 9.88 -8.20 28.29
N SER A 757 10.20 -8.63 27.07
CA SER A 757 9.32 -8.56 25.90
C SER A 757 8.26 -9.66 25.93
N VAL A 758 8.69 -10.93 25.99
CA VAL A 758 7.79 -12.10 25.87
C VAL A 758 6.81 -12.18 27.04
N LEU A 759 7.24 -11.83 28.26
CA LEU A 759 6.39 -11.88 29.46
C LEU A 759 5.76 -10.52 29.82
N ALA A 760 5.82 -9.53 28.91
CA ALA A 760 5.38 -8.16 29.18
C ALA A 760 3.96 -8.04 29.76
N SER A 761 3.02 -8.83 29.22
CA SER A 761 1.61 -8.83 29.66
C SER A 761 1.38 -9.41 31.06
N ILE A 762 2.37 -10.09 31.64
CA ILE A 762 2.31 -10.66 33.00
C ILE A 762 3.40 -10.11 33.93
N ASN A 763 4.06 -9.01 33.54
CA ASN A 763 5.04 -8.32 34.36
C ASN A 763 4.46 -7.97 35.75
N GLY A 764 5.21 -8.25 36.81
CA GLY A 764 4.77 -8.12 38.20
C GLY A 764 3.80 -9.21 38.69
N GLN A 765 3.28 -10.07 37.82
CA GLN A 765 2.44 -11.23 38.19
C GLN A 765 3.23 -12.55 38.07
N CYS A 766 4.14 -12.66 37.10
CA CYS A 766 5.16 -13.71 37.08
C CYS A 766 6.29 -13.35 38.05
N GLN A 767 6.42 -14.11 39.14
CA GLN A 767 7.45 -13.89 40.15
C GLN A 767 8.80 -14.48 39.70
N LYS A 768 8.76 -15.65 39.04
CA LYS A 768 9.94 -16.44 38.71
C LYS A 768 9.75 -17.26 37.45
N VAL A 769 10.78 -17.26 36.60
CA VAL A 769 10.92 -18.07 35.39
C VAL A 769 12.05 -19.07 35.62
N VAL A 770 11.86 -20.35 35.33
CA VAL A 770 12.91 -21.38 35.47
C VAL A 770 12.95 -22.26 34.22
N SER A 771 14.13 -22.56 33.68
CA SER A 771 14.32 -23.60 32.64
C SER A 771 15.42 -24.58 33.07
N GLN A 772 15.80 -25.52 32.20
CA GLN A 772 16.92 -26.43 32.46
C GLN A 772 18.29 -25.69 32.48
N GLU A 773 18.35 -24.47 31.98
CA GLU A 773 19.59 -23.67 31.84
C GLU A 773 19.74 -22.59 32.91
N GLY A 774 18.70 -22.31 33.68
CA GLY A 774 18.74 -21.23 34.66
C GLY A 774 17.40 -20.75 35.15
N PHE A 775 17.39 -19.59 35.78
CA PHE A 775 16.18 -18.91 36.22
C PHE A 775 16.32 -17.40 36.21
N ALA A 776 15.19 -16.70 36.25
CA ALA A 776 15.11 -15.26 36.48
C ALA A 776 13.95 -14.89 37.42
N GLU A 777 14.10 -13.80 38.16
CA GLU A 777 13.14 -13.24 39.10
C GLU A 777 12.76 -11.82 38.67
N TYR A 778 11.47 -11.48 38.76
CA TYR A 778 10.98 -10.15 38.40
C TYR A 778 11.15 -9.17 39.56
N TYR A 779 11.87 -8.06 39.34
CA TYR A 779 12.08 -7.02 40.34
C TYR A 779 12.34 -5.67 39.68
N GLY A 780 11.87 -4.56 40.28
CA GLY A 780 12.17 -3.22 39.79
C GLY A 780 11.93 -3.02 38.29
N GLU A 781 10.77 -3.48 37.80
CA GLU A 781 10.31 -3.42 36.41
C GLU A 781 11.06 -4.29 35.37
N GLN A 782 11.99 -5.16 35.79
CA GLN A 782 12.68 -6.09 34.87
C GLN A 782 12.98 -7.46 35.48
N TYR A 783 13.33 -8.44 34.63
CA TYR A 783 13.78 -9.77 35.08
C TYR A 783 15.30 -9.79 35.28
N TYR A 784 15.76 -10.31 36.42
CA TYR A 784 17.18 -10.54 36.70
C TYR A 784 17.45 -12.04 36.94
N GLY A 785 18.55 -12.56 36.43
CA GLY A 785 18.91 -13.96 36.62
C GLY A 785 19.89 -14.49 35.57
N THR A 786 20.00 -15.82 35.48
CA THR A 786 20.90 -16.49 34.53
C THR A 786 20.30 -16.67 33.14
N ILE A 787 18.96 -16.64 33.01
CA ILE A 787 18.26 -16.55 31.71
C ILE A 787 17.76 -15.13 31.47
N SER A 788 17.85 -14.66 30.23
CA SER A 788 17.41 -13.32 29.80
C SER A 788 16.50 -13.34 28.57
N HIS A 789 16.39 -14.49 27.89
CA HIS A 789 15.60 -14.70 26.69
C HIS A 789 14.87 -16.06 26.74
N VAL A 790 13.81 -16.18 25.94
CA VAL A 790 13.07 -17.42 25.68
C VAL A 790 13.64 -18.14 24.45
N ASP A 791 13.74 -19.46 24.54
CA ASP A 791 14.15 -20.39 23.49
C ASP A 791 13.02 -21.42 23.28
N PRO A 792 12.35 -21.43 22.10
CA PRO A 792 11.27 -22.37 21.82
C PRO A 792 11.59 -23.86 22.01
N ALA A 793 12.86 -24.25 21.85
CA ALA A 793 13.27 -25.65 22.05
C ALA A 793 13.25 -26.10 23.52
N GLN A 794 13.03 -25.17 24.46
CA GLN A 794 13.01 -25.43 25.90
C GLN A 794 11.60 -25.36 26.50
N MET A 795 11.43 -26.09 27.60
CA MET A 795 10.33 -25.89 28.54
C MET A 795 10.74 -24.89 29.63
N TYR A 796 9.76 -24.12 30.11
CA TYR A 796 9.89 -23.20 31.23
C TYR A 796 8.87 -23.53 32.34
N LEU A 797 9.21 -23.20 33.58
CA LEU A 797 8.29 -23.10 34.71
C LEU A 797 8.04 -21.63 35.03
N LEU A 798 6.78 -21.21 35.04
CA LEU A 798 6.36 -19.87 35.43
C LEU A 798 5.67 -19.91 36.80
N LYS A 799 6.22 -19.19 37.79
CA LYS A 799 5.62 -19.04 39.13
C LYS A 799 4.76 -17.78 39.17
N MET A 800 3.45 -17.95 39.21
CA MET A 800 2.48 -16.86 39.16
C MET A 800 1.92 -16.52 40.54
N TYR A 801 1.90 -15.22 40.87
CA TYR A 801 1.31 -14.72 42.12
C TYR A 801 -0.22 -14.85 42.13
N ASN A 802 -0.86 -14.59 40.98
CA ASN A 802 -2.28 -14.79 40.69
C ASN A 802 -2.42 -15.40 39.28
N ALA A 803 -3.56 -16.02 39.01
CA ALA A 803 -3.88 -16.48 37.66
C ALA A 803 -3.99 -15.28 36.70
N GLN A 804 -3.41 -15.41 35.51
CA GLN A 804 -3.30 -14.36 34.49
C GLN A 804 -3.20 -14.97 33.09
N THR A 805 -3.47 -14.18 32.06
CA THR A 805 -3.27 -14.61 30.67
C THR A 805 -1.99 -14.01 30.12
N LEU A 806 -1.03 -14.85 29.76
CA LEU A 806 0.14 -14.47 28.99
C LEU A 806 -0.26 -14.20 27.53
N LYS A 807 0.16 -13.04 27.02
CA LYS A 807 -0.03 -12.58 25.64
C LYS A 807 1.26 -11.96 25.09
N TYR A 808 1.69 -12.42 23.91
CA TYR A 808 2.71 -11.81 23.05
C TYR A 808 2.49 -12.30 21.60
N SER A 809 3.16 -11.71 20.62
CA SER A 809 2.98 -12.07 19.20
C SER A 809 4.33 -12.38 18.53
N GLY A 810 4.32 -13.21 17.48
CA GLY A 810 5.52 -13.51 16.68
C GLY A 810 5.27 -14.47 15.50
N ASP A 811 6.34 -14.90 14.82
CA ASP A 811 6.27 -15.95 13.79
C ASP A 811 6.13 -17.34 14.46
N PRO A 812 5.29 -18.27 13.99
CA PRO A 812 5.31 -19.66 14.43
C PRO A 812 6.66 -20.34 14.17
N VAL A 813 7.02 -21.30 15.02
CA VAL A 813 8.31 -21.99 14.93
C VAL A 813 8.26 -23.14 13.92
N TYR A 814 8.76 -22.91 12.71
CA TYR A 814 8.99 -23.93 11.69
C TYR A 814 10.07 -24.93 12.16
N TYR A 815 9.65 -26.15 12.54
CA TYR A 815 10.48 -27.10 13.30
C TYR A 815 11.20 -28.17 12.47
N ASP A 816 11.03 -28.17 11.15
CA ASP A 816 11.47 -29.24 10.24
C ASP A 816 12.98 -29.57 10.31
N ASP A 817 13.81 -28.54 10.47
CA ASP A 817 15.26 -28.63 10.61
C ASP A 817 15.73 -28.41 12.06
N ILE A 818 14.81 -28.24 13.03
CA ILE A 818 15.13 -27.99 14.45
C ILE A 818 15.36 -29.31 15.18
N ALA A 819 16.60 -29.79 15.10
CA ALA A 819 17.06 -30.94 15.87
C ALA A 819 17.29 -30.57 17.35
N ILE A 820 16.32 -30.81 18.24
CA ILE A 820 16.50 -30.62 19.68
C ILE A 820 17.49 -31.68 20.18
N GLN A 821 18.67 -31.23 20.61
CA GLN A 821 19.71 -32.12 21.15
C GLN A 821 19.33 -32.50 22.59
N LEU A 822 19.22 -33.80 22.85
CA LEU A 822 18.89 -34.37 24.15
C LEU A 822 20.09 -35.16 24.66
N ASP A 823 20.56 -34.83 25.86
CA ASP A 823 21.59 -35.59 26.56
C ASP A 823 21.00 -36.90 27.10
N ASN A 824 21.83 -37.78 27.66
CA ASN A 824 21.33 -38.94 28.41
C ASN A 824 20.57 -38.48 29.69
N GLU A 825 19.68 -39.31 30.22
CA GLU A 825 18.81 -39.02 31.37
C GLU A 825 17.77 -37.91 31.10
N TRP A 826 17.48 -37.02 32.06
CA TRP A 826 16.37 -36.05 32.01
C TRP A 826 16.66 -34.80 31.16
N ASN A 827 15.76 -34.52 30.23
CA ASN A 827 15.79 -33.37 29.35
C ASN A 827 14.46 -32.62 29.40
N TRP A 828 14.51 -31.29 29.45
CA TRP A 828 13.33 -30.43 29.37
C TRP A 828 13.15 -30.00 27.92
N ILE A 829 11.99 -30.30 27.32
CA ILE A 829 11.72 -30.09 25.90
C ILE A 829 10.55 -29.14 25.70
N GLY A 830 10.75 -28.17 24.80
CA GLY A 830 9.65 -27.42 24.22
C GLY A 830 8.92 -28.27 23.19
N TYR A 831 7.60 -28.20 23.18
CA TYR A 831 6.79 -28.75 22.11
C TYR A 831 6.62 -27.69 21.03
N LEU A 832 7.30 -27.89 19.90
CA LEU A 832 7.37 -26.92 18.80
C LEU A 832 6.13 -26.90 17.88
N PRO A 833 5.44 -28.03 17.61
CA PRO A 833 4.25 -28.00 16.76
C PRO A 833 3.10 -27.17 17.34
N TYR A 834 2.22 -26.70 16.46
CA TYR A 834 1.10 -25.82 16.83
C TYR A 834 -0.24 -26.54 16.98
N PHE A 835 -0.23 -27.87 16.87
CA PHE A 835 -1.36 -28.79 16.97
C PHE A 835 -1.03 -29.97 17.90
N GLU A 836 -2.04 -30.72 18.34
CA GLU A 836 -1.82 -31.93 19.14
C GLU A 836 -1.36 -33.12 18.30
N MET A 837 -0.36 -33.87 18.78
CA MET A 837 0.17 -35.03 18.08
C MET A 837 0.25 -36.25 18.99
N ASP A 838 -0.14 -37.43 18.49
CA ASP A 838 0.03 -38.70 19.22
C ASP A 838 1.50 -38.91 19.58
N ILE A 839 1.74 -39.29 20.83
CA ILE A 839 3.06 -39.45 21.42
C ILE A 839 3.97 -40.44 20.64
N ASN A 840 3.39 -41.49 20.03
CA ASN A 840 4.11 -42.47 19.22
C ASN A 840 4.62 -41.87 17.91
N ILE A 841 3.89 -40.89 17.37
CA ILE A 841 4.27 -40.13 16.19
C ILE A 841 5.29 -39.07 16.60
N ALA A 842 4.96 -38.23 17.59
CA ALA A 842 5.75 -37.08 18.02
C ALA A 842 7.18 -37.43 18.49
N LEU A 843 7.34 -38.57 19.17
CA LEU A 843 8.64 -39.02 19.71
C LEU A 843 9.27 -40.16 18.87
N SER A 844 8.74 -40.43 17.66
CA SER A 844 9.19 -41.52 16.78
C SER A 844 10.68 -41.47 16.44
N SER A 845 11.27 -40.26 16.35
CA SER A 845 12.70 -40.07 16.06
C SER A 845 13.64 -40.53 17.19
N LEU A 846 13.13 -40.69 18.41
CA LEU A 846 13.90 -41.18 19.57
C LEU A 846 13.91 -42.71 19.68
N GLY A 847 12.92 -43.40 19.10
CA GLY A 847 12.78 -44.85 19.18
C GLY A 847 12.90 -45.37 20.61
N SER A 848 13.75 -46.38 20.82
CA SER A 848 14.04 -46.96 22.14
C SER A 848 15.06 -46.19 22.98
N SER A 849 15.62 -45.07 22.48
CA SER A 849 16.54 -44.25 23.27
C SER A 849 15.82 -43.41 24.33
N ALA A 850 14.53 -43.15 24.18
CA ALA A 850 13.69 -42.57 25.23
C ALA A 850 12.93 -43.67 25.99
N ASN A 851 12.74 -43.50 27.30
CA ASN A 851 12.08 -44.49 28.15
C ASN A 851 10.87 -43.94 28.92
N ARG A 852 10.82 -42.63 29.20
CA ARG A 852 9.70 -41.99 29.91
C ARG A 852 9.53 -40.52 29.52
N ILE A 853 8.29 -40.03 29.51
CA ILE A 853 7.97 -38.60 29.44
C ILE A 853 6.99 -38.22 30.55
N VAL A 854 7.10 -37.00 31.06
CA VAL A 854 6.31 -36.43 32.14
C VAL A 854 5.90 -35.00 31.76
N GLY A 855 4.66 -34.64 32.06
CA GLY A 855 4.15 -33.27 31.99
C GLY A 855 3.28 -32.97 33.20
N GLN A 856 2.82 -31.72 33.34
CA GLN A 856 2.09 -31.29 34.55
C GLN A 856 0.81 -32.09 34.83
N ASN A 857 0.22 -32.73 33.81
CA ASN A 857 -1.04 -33.47 33.90
C ASN A 857 -0.88 -35.01 33.72
N GLY A 858 0.34 -35.56 33.67
CA GLY A 858 0.51 -37.02 33.51
C GLY A 858 1.93 -37.48 33.16
N PHE A 859 2.06 -38.76 32.83
CA PHE A 859 3.29 -39.35 32.29
C PHE A 859 2.97 -40.52 31.35
N SER A 860 3.95 -40.91 30.53
CA SER A 860 3.93 -42.12 29.69
C SER A 860 5.31 -42.76 29.62
N GLU A 861 5.35 -44.08 29.44
CA GLU A 861 6.57 -44.89 29.40
C GLU A 861 6.66 -45.66 28.07
N TYR A 862 7.89 -45.92 27.60
CA TYR A 862 8.14 -46.55 26.31
C TYR A 862 8.40 -48.06 26.44
N SER A 863 7.59 -48.85 25.75
CA SER A 863 7.70 -50.31 25.60
C SER A 863 7.12 -50.71 24.24
N ASN A 864 7.99 -50.71 23.21
CA ASN A 864 7.61 -50.92 21.79
C ASN A 864 6.45 -50.03 21.34
N GLY A 865 6.49 -48.76 21.75
CA GLY A 865 5.37 -47.82 21.73
C GLY A 865 5.22 -47.15 23.10
N TRP A 866 4.59 -45.99 23.14
CA TRP A 866 4.37 -45.20 24.34
C TRP A 866 3.02 -45.51 24.96
N TRP A 867 3.02 -45.78 26.27
CA TRP A 867 1.84 -46.15 27.04
C TRP A 867 1.75 -45.33 28.33
N GLY A 868 0.59 -44.77 28.63
CA GLY A 868 0.38 -43.98 29.84
C GLY A 868 -0.75 -42.96 29.71
N GLY A 869 -0.73 -41.95 30.59
CA GLY A 869 -1.72 -40.87 30.62
C GLY A 869 -1.44 -39.72 29.66
N ILE A 870 -0.22 -39.60 29.13
CA ILE A 870 0.10 -38.68 28.03
C ILE A 870 0.05 -39.46 26.72
N THR A 871 -1.11 -39.44 26.07
CA THR A 871 -1.30 -40.01 24.73
C THR A 871 -1.06 -38.98 23.63
N THR A 872 -1.25 -37.69 23.90
CA THR A 872 -0.89 -36.60 22.97
C THR A 872 0.05 -35.58 23.61
N LEU A 873 0.97 -35.05 22.81
CA LEU A 873 1.71 -33.83 23.14
C LEU A 873 0.95 -32.63 22.57
N LYS A 874 0.92 -31.54 23.35
CA LYS A 874 0.05 -30.38 23.09
C LYS A 874 0.86 -29.07 23.02
N PRO A 875 0.45 -28.11 22.17
CA PRO A 875 0.94 -26.73 22.20
C PRO A 875 0.84 -26.12 23.60
N THR A 876 1.68 -25.12 23.88
CA THR A 876 1.79 -24.43 25.18
C THR A 876 2.26 -25.28 26.37
N CYS A 877 2.21 -26.62 26.30
CA CYS A 877 2.61 -27.49 27.39
C CYS A 877 4.12 -27.78 27.38
N GLY A 878 4.78 -27.66 28.54
CA GLY A 878 6.16 -28.10 28.73
C GLY A 878 6.26 -29.56 29.18
N TYR A 879 7.28 -30.29 28.70
CA TYR A 879 7.50 -31.69 29.04
C TYR A 879 8.94 -31.96 29.50
N GLN A 880 9.08 -32.92 30.42
CA GLN A 880 10.35 -33.56 30.80
C GLN A 880 10.41 -34.96 30.19
N ILE A 881 11.46 -35.29 29.46
CA ILE A 881 11.68 -36.61 28.86
C ILE A 881 12.97 -37.24 29.40
N HIS A 882 12.93 -38.54 29.69
CA HIS A 882 14.07 -39.32 30.13
C HIS A 882 14.57 -40.23 29.01
N LEU A 883 15.88 -40.16 28.75
CA LEU A 883 16.57 -40.96 27.75
C LEU A 883 17.53 -41.96 28.43
N SER A 884 17.74 -43.10 27.77
CA SER A 884 18.72 -44.13 28.14
C SER A 884 20.05 -43.99 27.37
N ASP A 885 20.03 -43.21 26.27
CA ASP A 885 21.18 -42.79 25.45
C ASP A 885 20.89 -41.41 24.86
N SER A 886 21.88 -40.53 24.73
CA SER A 886 21.71 -39.20 24.12
C SER A 886 21.24 -39.28 22.67
N ALA A 887 20.27 -38.46 22.28
CA ALA A 887 19.62 -38.50 20.96
C ALA A 887 19.27 -37.10 20.42
N SER A 888 18.68 -37.06 19.22
CA SER A 888 18.12 -35.83 18.64
C SER A 888 16.63 -36.02 18.40
N LEU A 889 15.80 -35.18 19.01
CA LEU A 889 14.37 -35.15 18.76
C LEU A 889 14.09 -34.30 17.51
N PHE A 890 13.33 -34.90 16.60
CA PHE A 890 12.69 -34.27 15.45
C PHE A 890 11.19 -34.58 15.54
N TYR A 891 10.35 -33.55 15.50
CA TYR A 891 8.91 -33.71 15.38
C TYR A 891 8.56 -33.94 13.90
N PRO A 892 7.79 -35.00 13.55
CA PRO A 892 7.49 -35.33 12.16
C PRO A 892 6.38 -34.44 11.57
N ARG A 893 6.46 -34.18 10.26
CA ARG A 893 5.35 -33.61 9.48
C ARG A 893 4.22 -34.63 9.31
N LEU A 894 3.00 -34.13 9.11
CA LEU A 894 1.80 -34.95 8.86
C LEU A 894 1.83 -35.72 7.52
N GLU A 895 2.72 -35.36 6.58
CA GLU A 895 2.82 -36.00 5.26
C GLU A 895 3.72 -37.26 5.21
N ASP A 896 4.72 -37.38 6.09
CA ASP A 896 5.86 -38.27 5.82
C ASP A 896 5.67 -39.70 6.35
N SER A 897 4.80 -40.45 5.67
CA SER A 897 4.73 -41.92 5.76
C SER A 897 5.92 -42.62 5.07
N GLY A 898 7.12 -42.08 5.27
CA GLY A 898 8.38 -42.80 5.19
C GLY A 898 9.20 -42.60 3.91
N THR A 899 9.99 -41.52 3.84
CA THR A 899 11.35 -41.62 3.25
C THR A 899 12.42 -40.85 4.04
N LYS A 900 13.58 -41.48 4.24
CA LYS A 900 14.74 -40.83 4.89
C LYS A 900 15.37 -39.77 3.97
N ARG A 901 15.26 -38.48 4.32
CA ARG A 901 16.07 -37.39 3.74
C ARG A 901 17.21 -36.94 4.67
N ARG A 902 18.21 -36.25 4.11
CA ARG A 902 19.50 -35.96 4.78
C ARG A 902 19.98 -34.53 4.54
N ALA A 903 20.06 -33.77 5.63
CA ALA A 903 20.95 -32.62 5.92
C ALA A 903 20.75 -31.24 5.24
N LYS A 904 20.46 -30.24 6.08
CA LYS A 904 21.43 -29.21 6.51
C LYS A 904 21.24 -28.90 8.01
N ARG A 905 22.28 -28.45 8.72
CA ARG A 905 22.28 -28.38 10.20
C ARG A 905 22.18 -26.95 10.74
N ASN A 906 21.06 -26.63 11.40
CA ASN A 906 20.98 -25.63 12.46
C ASN A 906 20.75 -26.35 13.80
N SER A 907 21.80 -26.96 14.35
CA SER A 907 21.73 -27.64 15.65
C SER A 907 21.62 -26.62 16.78
N HIS A 908 20.46 -26.57 17.45
CA HIS A 908 20.28 -25.81 18.69
C HIS A 908 20.98 -26.56 19.83
N ARG A 909 22.31 -26.37 19.94
CA ARG A 909 23.14 -27.00 20.96
C ARG A 909 23.25 -26.09 22.18
N VAL A 910 22.23 -26.16 23.02
CA VAL A 910 22.26 -25.67 24.39
C VAL A 910 23.10 -26.64 25.23
N HIS A 911 23.98 -26.15 26.11
CA HIS A 911 24.90 -26.99 26.89
C HIS A 911 24.31 -27.27 28.28
N ARG A 912 23.81 -28.49 28.52
CA ARG A 912 23.00 -28.85 29.69
C ARG A 912 23.78 -29.67 30.74
N PRO A 913 24.66 -29.08 31.57
CA PRO A 913 25.59 -29.83 32.44
C PRO A 913 24.95 -30.66 33.57
N PHE A 914 23.62 -30.62 33.75
CA PHE A 914 22.91 -31.25 34.88
C PHE A 914 21.73 -32.15 34.46
N SER A 915 21.64 -32.58 33.19
CA SER A 915 20.58 -33.46 32.67
C SER A 915 20.36 -34.77 33.44
N ARG A 916 21.39 -35.29 34.10
CA ARG A 916 21.30 -36.45 35.01
C ARG A 916 20.44 -36.26 36.27
N PHE A 917 19.94 -35.06 36.54
CA PHE A 917 19.22 -34.72 37.77
C PHE A 917 17.80 -34.22 37.45
N GLN A 918 16.81 -34.69 38.21
CA GLN A 918 15.40 -34.51 37.86
C GLN A 918 14.81 -33.16 38.33
N TYR A 919 15.27 -32.65 39.48
CA TYR A 919 14.55 -31.60 40.21
C TYR A 919 15.40 -30.34 40.43
N PRO A 920 15.14 -29.23 39.71
CA PRO A 920 15.79 -27.96 39.98
C PRO A 920 15.13 -27.20 41.12
N SER A 921 15.94 -26.49 41.89
CA SER A 921 15.55 -25.52 42.92
C SER A 921 16.46 -24.29 42.79
N CYS A 922 15.98 -23.11 43.14
CA CYS A 922 16.69 -21.88 42.78
C CYS A 922 16.71 -20.84 43.90
N LEU A 923 17.92 -20.35 44.19
CA LEU A 923 18.25 -19.55 45.37
C LEU A 923 18.86 -18.22 44.96
N THR A 924 18.41 -17.14 45.61
CA THR A 924 18.96 -15.80 45.42
C THR A 924 19.74 -15.44 46.68
N ILE A 925 21.07 -15.31 46.53
CA ILE A 925 22.03 -15.32 47.65
C ILE A 925 22.84 -14.03 47.67
N GLN A 926 22.98 -13.41 48.84
CA GLN A 926 23.88 -12.28 49.05
C GLN A 926 25.05 -12.70 49.97
N LEU A 927 26.27 -12.25 49.65
CA LEU A 927 27.42 -12.45 50.53
C LEU A 927 27.48 -11.35 51.59
N GLU A 928 27.66 -11.75 52.83
CA GLU A 928 27.99 -10.87 53.96
C GLU A 928 29.48 -11.08 54.29
N HIS A 929 30.29 -10.06 54.06
CA HIS A 929 31.72 -10.06 54.40
C HIS A 929 31.89 -9.44 55.79
N GLU A 930 32.60 -10.10 56.70
CA GLU A 930 32.87 -9.56 58.05
C GLU A 930 33.75 -8.29 58.04
N ASN A 931 34.45 -8.02 56.92
CA ASN A 931 35.24 -6.82 56.74
C ASN A 931 34.71 -5.99 55.56
N THR A 932 34.14 -4.83 55.87
CA THR A 932 33.39 -3.95 54.95
C THR A 932 34.21 -3.36 53.80
N LEU A 933 35.54 -3.48 53.84
CA LEU A 933 36.43 -3.03 52.76
C LEU A 933 36.51 -4.02 51.57
N LYS A 934 36.07 -5.27 51.73
CA LYS A 934 36.10 -6.27 50.66
C LYS A 934 34.78 -6.27 49.87
N LYS A 935 34.89 -6.27 48.54
CA LYS A 935 33.76 -6.31 47.61
C LYS A 935 33.78 -7.60 46.79
N THR A 936 32.61 -8.24 46.67
CA THR A 936 32.37 -9.38 45.75
C THR A 936 32.79 -9.03 44.32
N ARG A 937 33.63 -9.87 43.72
CA ARG A 937 34.25 -9.69 42.40
C ARG A 937 33.51 -10.49 41.33
N ALA A 938 33.52 -10.01 40.09
CA ALA A 938 32.74 -10.59 38.98
C ALA A 938 33.10 -12.04 38.60
N LYS A 939 34.23 -12.58 39.09
CA LYS A 939 34.69 -13.95 38.83
C LYS A 939 34.64 -14.87 40.05
N ASP A 940 34.13 -14.39 41.19
CA ASP A 940 33.89 -15.26 42.35
C ASP A 940 32.76 -16.24 42.02
N GLN A 941 32.77 -17.43 42.62
CA GLN A 941 31.80 -18.50 42.37
C GLN A 941 31.07 -18.88 43.66
N LEU A 942 29.78 -19.18 43.55
CA LEU A 942 29.11 -20.10 44.46
C LEU A 942 29.00 -21.47 43.79
N ILE A 943 29.31 -22.53 44.52
CA ILE A 943 29.18 -23.91 44.07
C ILE A 943 28.25 -24.63 45.05
N ALA A 944 27.15 -25.19 44.56
CA ALA A 944 26.30 -26.09 45.32
C ALA A 944 26.83 -27.53 45.21
N ILE A 945 26.95 -28.22 46.34
CA ILE A 945 27.52 -29.56 46.45
C ILE A 945 26.58 -30.43 47.30
N SER A 946 26.25 -31.65 46.86
CA SER A 946 25.49 -32.62 47.64
C SER A 946 26.30 -33.18 48.82
N GLU A 947 25.65 -33.87 49.77
CA GLU A 947 26.36 -34.60 50.84
C GLU A 947 27.33 -35.67 50.30
N THR A 948 27.08 -36.18 49.10
CA THR A 948 27.96 -37.12 48.37
C THR A 948 29.18 -36.45 47.70
N GLY A 949 29.31 -35.11 47.77
CA GLY A 949 30.43 -34.35 47.22
C GLY A 949 30.27 -33.96 45.74
N GLU A 950 29.12 -34.22 45.12
CA GLU A 950 28.90 -33.88 43.71
C GLU A 950 28.41 -32.45 43.52
N ILE A 951 28.92 -31.77 42.49
CA ILE A 951 28.48 -30.41 42.15
C ILE A 951 27.07 -30.47 41.56
N ARG A 952 26.13 -29.81 42.25
CA ARG A 952 24.70 -29.71 41.92
C ARG A 952 24.32 -28.36 41.29
N GLY A 953 25.22 -27.40 41.28
CA GLY A 953 24.97 -26.07 40.69
C GLY A 953 26.16 -25.14 40.85
N MET A 954 26.23 -24.10 40.01
CA MET A 954 27.25 -23.06 40.12
C MET A 954 26.69 -21.70 39.67
N ALA A 955 27.09 -20.62 40.34
CA ALA A 955 26.66 -19.25 40.03
C ALA A 955 27.80 -18.24 40.18
N TYR A 956 27.67 -17.13 39.44
CA TYR A 956 28.54 -15.95 39.50
C TYR A 956 27.73 -14.74 39.98
N PRO A 957 28.36 -13.71 40.57
CA PRO A 957 27.65 -12.57 41.12
C PRO A 957 27.22 -11.61 40.01
N GLN A 958 25.93 -11.29 39.99
CA GLN A 958 25.32 -10.25 39.15
C GLN A 958 25.10 -8.97 39.97
N GLN A 959 25.15 -7.82 39.30
CA GLN A 959 24.78 -6.53 39.88
C GLN A 959 23.28 -6.30 39.65
N VAL A 960 22.54 -6.06 40.72
CA VAL A 960 21.08 -5.85 40.72
C VAL A 960 20.80 -4.59 41.51
N LEU A 961 20.54 -3.48 40.80
CA LEU A 961 20.53 -2.12 41.36
C LEU A 961 21.78 -1.86 42.23
N ASP A 962 21.62 -1.59 43.53
CA ASP A 962 22.69 -1.36 44.50
C ASP A 962 23.32 -2.65 45.07
N LYS A 963 22.63 -3.80 44.96
CA LYS A 963 23.08 -5.09 45.52
C LYS A 963 23.93 -5.90 44.53
N LYS A 964 24.79 -6.77 45.07
CA LYS A 964 25.42 -7.87 44.32
C LYS A 964 24.87 -9.21 44.82
N LEU A 965 24.23 -9.95 43.92
CA LEU A 965 23.50 -11.18 44.22
C LEU A 965 24.02 -12.33 43.36
N PHE A 966 23.95 -13.55 43.88
CA PHE A 966 24.18 -14.78 43.14
C PHE A 966 22.83 -15.46 42.91
N PHE A 967 22.52 -15.75 41.65
CA PHE A 967 21.36 -16.53 41.25
C PHE A 967 21.81 -17.98 41.02
N LEU A 968 21.63 -18.83 42.04
CA LEU A 968 22.12 -20.21 42.06
C LEU A 968 20.98 -21.20 41.85
N GLN A 969 20.95 -21.81 40.66
CA GLN A 969 20.14 -23.00 40.41
C GLN A 969 20.89 -24.23 40.94
N VAL A 970 20.17 -25.14 41.57
CA VAL A 970 20.66 -26.35 42.22
C VAL A 970 19.81 -27.52 41.77
N TRP A 971 20.45 -28.61 41.38
CA TRP A 971 19.80 -29.79 40.82
C TRP A 971 19.86 -30.99 41.77
N LEU A 972 18.70 -31.50 42.15
CA LEU A 972 18.51 -32.61 43.09
C LEU A 972 18.14 -33.89 42.32
N GLU A 973 18.52 -35.06 42.85
CA GLU A 973 18.06 -36.37 42.40
C GLU A 973 16.68 -36.72 42.96
N SER A 974 16.37 -36.22 44.14
CA SER A 974 15.15 -36.54 44.90
C SER A 974 14.34 -35.29 45.27
N GLN A 975 13.15 -35.51 45.81
CA GLN A 975 12.21 -34.44 46.17
C GLN A 975 12.72 -33.52 47.30
N ALA A 976 13.74 -33.92 48.06
CA ALA A 976 14.37 -33.11 49.09
C ALA A 976 15.79 -33.61 49.44
N GLU A 977 16.78 -32.71 49.42
CA GLU A 977 18.19 -33.03 49.72
C GLU A 977 18.85 -31.94 50.58
N ILE A 978 19.90 -32.32 51.30
CA ILE A 978 20.79 -31.35 51.95
C ILE A 978 21.90 -30.97 50.97
N ILE A 979 21.98 -29.68 50.67
CA ILE A 979 22.95 -29.10 49.74
C ILE A 979 23.84 -28.11 50.48
N THR A 980 25.15 -28.27 50.35
CA THR A 980 26.15 -27.35 50.86
C THR A 980 26.55 -26.35 49.78
N ILE A 981 26.27 -25.08 50.02
CA ILE A 981 26.65 -23.98 49.13
C ILE A 981 27.97 -23.40 49.62
N THR A 982 29.00 -23.49 48.79
CA THR A 982 30.36 -23.07 49.10
C THR A 982 30.78 -21.89 48.23
N TYR A 983 31.28 -20.83 48.87
CA TYR A 983 31.91 -19.70 48.20
C TYR A 983 33.35 -20.00 47.82
N LYS A 984 33.69 -19.74 46.56
CA LYS A 984 35.02 -19.90 45.99
C LYS A 984 35.47 -18.58 45.36
N PRO A 985 36.42 -17.85 45.96
CA PRO A 985 36.92 -16.59 45.41
C PRO A 985 37.72 -16.82 44.12
N LEU A 986 37.91 -15.75 43.33
CA LEU A 986 38.85 -15.75 42.20
C LEU A 986 40.27 -16.16 42.66
N SER A 987 40.88 -17.10 41.92
CA SER A 987 42.18 -17.71 42.20
C SER A 987 43.26 -16.72 42.64
N GLY A 988 43.94 -17.03 43.76
CA GLY A 988 44.92 -16.15 44.39
C GLY A 988 44.33 -15.28 45.53
N CYS A 989 43.18 -15.66 46.08
CA CYS A 989 42.54 -15.04 47.24
C CYS A 989 41.90 -16.09 48.17
N ASP A 990 42.58 -17.23 48.33
CA ASP A 990 42.03 -18.47 48.90
C ASP A 990 41.79 -18.40 50.44
N ASP A 991 42.21 -17.31 51.09
CA ASP A 991 42.05 -17.04 52.53
C ASP A 991 40.57 -16.85 52.98
N MET A 992 39.64 -16.73 52.03
CA MET A 992 38.22 -16.48 52.31
C MET A 992 37.36 -17.70 52.01
N GLN A 993 36.66 -18.18 53.03
CA GLN A 993 35.74 -19.31 52.91
C GLN A 993 34.40 -18.98 53.55
N GLY A 994 33.33 -19.44 52.91
CA GLY A 994 31.98 -19.39 53.44
C GLY A 994 31.22 -20.58 52.90
N SER A 995 30.62 -21.38 53.78
CA SER A 995 29.78 -22.51 53.38
C SER A 995 28.50 -22.56 54.21
N LYS A 996 27.41 -23.01 53.60
CA LYS A 996 26.11 -23.15 54.28
C LYS A 996 25.36 -24.36 53.73
N SER A 997 25.14 -25.35 54.58
CA SER A 997 24.29 -26.51 54.27
C SER A 997 22.83 -26.17 54.55
N LEU A 998 21.95 -26.57 53.63
CA LEU A 998 20.53 -26.25 53.63
C LEU A 998 19.74 -27.47 53.16
N ALA A 999 18.63 -27.80 53.82
CA ALA A 999 17.64 -28.70 53.25
C ALA A 999 16.85 -27.95 52.16
N ILE A 1000 16.90 -28.45 50.93
CA ILE A 1000 16.29 -27.86 49.74
C ILE A 1000 15.32 -28.90 49.16
N ASN A 1001 14.06 -28.53 49.00
CA ASN A 1001 13.07 -29.38 48.33
C ASN A 1001 13.12 -29.16 46.81
N ALA A 1002 12.58 -30.08 46.01
CA ALA A 1002 12.38 -29.89 44.58
C ALA A 1002 11.53 -28.64 44.28
N TYR A 1003 11.91 -27.85 43.28
CA TYR A 1003 11.22 -26.62 42.87
C TYR A 1003 11.13 -25.54 43.97
N ASP A 1004 11.94 -25.66 45.01
CA ASP A 1004 12.00 -24.72 46.14
C ASP A 1004 12.70 -23.41 45.72
N THR A 1005 12.30 -22.32 46.38
CA THR A 1005 12.80 -20.96 46.14
C THR A 1005 13.25 -20.35 47.46
N ARG A 1006 14.57 -20.19 47.66
CA ARG A 1006 15.15 -19.71 48.93
C ARG A 1006 15.87 -18.38 48.75
N GLY A 1007 15.33 -17.35 49.40
CA GLY A 1007 15.71 -15.96 49.16
C GLY A 1007 15.17 -15.44 47.83
N ASP A 1008 15.02 -14.14 47.76
CA ASP A 1008 14.63 -13.38 46.55
C ASP A 1008 15.47 -12.08 46.50
N ILE A 1009 15.20 -11.20 45.53
CA ILE A 1009 15.99 -9.96 45.35
C ILE A 1009 15.76 -8.94 46.49
N GLU A 1010 14.59 -8.93 47.14
CA GLU A 1010 14.29 -8.06 48.27
C GLU A 1010 14.97 -8.58 49.54
N SER A 1011 14.73 -9.86 49.83
CA SER A 1011 15.19 -10.62 51.00
C SER A 1011 16.09 -11.79 50.59
N PRO A 1012 17.32 -11.54 50.10
CA PRO A 1012 18.22 -12.59 49.65
C PRO A 1012 18.72 -13.44 50.82
N LEU A 1013 19.01 -14.70 50.54
CA LEU A 1013 19.61 -15.60 51.52
C LEU A 1013 21.05 -15.15 51.81
N THR A 1014 21.33 -14.77 53.05
CA THR A 1014 22.70 -14.36 53.42
C THR A 1014 23.63 -15.57 53.61
N LEU A 1015 24.78 -15.54 52.94
CA LEU A 1015 25.94 -16.40 53.18
C LEU A 1015 27.05 -15.55 53.79
N LYS A 1016 27.41 -15.81 55.05
CA LYS A 1016 28.58 -15.19 55.69
C LYS A 1016 29.86 -15.79 55.11
N VAL A 1017 30.82 -14.93 54.80
CA VAL A 1017 32.16 -15.33 54.32
C VAL A 1017 33.18 -14.81 55.32
N HIS A 1018 33.91 -15.76 55.90
CA HIS A 1018 34.94 -15.51 56.89
C HIS A 1018 36.32 -15.48 56.23
N GLN A 1019 37.25 -14.71 56.78
CA GLN A 1019 38.66 -14.82 56.45
C GLN A 1019 39.36 -15.57 57.59
N TYR A 1020 39.96 -16.73 57.28
CA TYR A 1020 40.81 -17.40 58.27
C TYR A 1020 42.09 -16.58 58.44
N SER A 1021 42.34 -16.11 59.67
CA SER A 1021 43.66 -15.64 60.07
C SER A 1021 44.40 -16.79 60.76
N LEU A 1022 45.71 -16.90 60.51
CA LEU A 1022 46.56 -17.91 61.13
C LEU A 1022 46.54 -17.83 62.68
N ALA A 1023 46.27 -16.64 63.22
CA ALA A 1023 46.13 -16.40 64.66
C ALA A 1023 44.95 -17.16 65.28
N LEU A 1024 43.79 -17.21 64.61
CA LEU A 1024 42.60 -17.90 65.13
C LEU A 1024 42.80 -19.43 65.16
N LEU A 1025 43.57 -19.97 64.21
CA LEU A 1025 43.94 -21.39 64.20
C LEU A 1025 44.88 -21.73 65.36
N ILE A 1026 45.82 -20.84 65.69
CA ILE A 1026 46.72 -20.98 66.84
C ILE A 1026 45.94 -20.93 68.15
N GLU A 1027 44.97 -20.02 68.28
CA GLU A 1027 44.13 -19.87 69.47
C GLU A 1027 43.26 -21.11 69.73
N ILE A 1028 42.65 -21.68 68.68
CA ILE A 1028 41.90 -22.94 68.76
C ILE A 1028 42.81 -24.14 69.08
N LEU A 1029 44.02 -24.21 68.51
CA LEU A 1029 45.00 -25.24 68.85
C LEU A 1029 45.52 -25.12 70.29
N GLN A 1030 45.68 -23.91 70.83
CA GLN A 1030 46.05 -23.69 72.23
C GLN A 1030 44.93 -24.11 73.20
N ILE A 1031 43.67 -23.88 72.85
CA ILE A 1031 42.50 -24.33 73.64
C ILE A 1031 42.40 -25.87 73.62
N LEU A 1032 42.73 -26.53 72.50
CA LEU A 1032 42.73 -27.99 72.38
C LEU A 1032 43.95 -28.68 73.02
N ALA A 1033 45.06 -27.96 73.22
CA ALA A 1033 46.29 -28.52 73.79
C ALA A 1033 46.27 -28.69 75.33
N GLY A 1034 45.44 -27.90 76.03
CA GLY A 1034 45.34 -27.92 77.50
C GLY A 1034 46.50 -27.17 78.20
N GLY A 1035 46.17 -26.43 79.25
CA GLY A 1035 47.12 -25.52 79.90
C GLY A 1035 48.16 -26.20 80.80
N GLN A 1036 49.33 -26.54 80.24
CA GLN A 1036 50.67 -26.32 80.81
C GLN A 1036 51.70 -26.23 79.67
#